data_AF-D8Q7X7-F1
#
_entry.id   AF-D8Q7X7-F1
#
_cell.length_a   1.000
_cell.length_b   1.000
_cell.length_c   1.000
_cell.angle_alpha   90.00
_cell.angle_beta   90.00
_cell.angle_gamma   90.00
#
_symmetry.space_group_name_H-M   'P 1'
#
loop_
_entity.id
_entity.type
_entity.pdbx_description
1 polymer ?
#
loop_
_entity_poly.entity_id
_entity_poly.type
_entity_poly.pdbx_seq_one_letter_code
_entity_poly.pdbx_strand_id
1 'polypeptide(L)'
;MTKSPKKAPYGSWKSPIIADHVVNSPGRSPDELLVDAVTSERYHLVGRPAEGGRSALVHTESGKDVLPGKEWNVRTGVHEYGGAPAVVRDGTIYFSHRKDNRVYRFREGEQEPVAVTPEKPEYRYADFDVHPNYPHLLVSILEDHTHDTPSTVVNTLCIIDTNTKTVSPLVSGADFYAQPRFAADGAHLLWQQWSFPDMSWEGAEIYVADVSVAEGKAVTVANTKHVAGKPRKISAYYPSWISNDTILFLLDVSGYYNPWTYNLATQQARPILREPIPEDFGGSAPAWQLGWTFYTVLPGSNHAVFTAMRDGRSVLYLVDLQSGEHTTLDSPYTIVEFMHWVPAEKKIIFQGSVPNDNFKTVWLSVTPASPLSKSKYSFEVVPDKSGKPSALAGLSAGYVSLPQGLTLDAPNGDAVYAIYWPPANPEYEGLEGEAPPCVVSLHGGPTSAAQPVCSLGRLYFTSRGFAWLDVQYGGSSGYGRAYRERLNGTWGVTDREDTLHVARAVAAKGLADLKRLVVRGGSSGGYVVLSAISFSSDPTLFAAANSLYGISDLTALASDTHKFESRYVDGLLANINENPGVFKERSPVQHADKIVTPLLLLQGDEDRVVPKSQSDMIYESIKRRGGVVEYQVYPGEGHGFRKAEHVKDATERELAFYRRILNIGADDADRAPPGAGAYDTFVVVHGLGFNANVFERMMAIAPTRGIRIVAVNRRNYAGSTPYSAEEASVFARGSAAQRRDLMVDEGARLAGFIAALARRIVPQREGSMQVVAWSLGNAYLLAILASVGLLDPDDRQTLCRHLGSATLFDAPVGALGFEKYAGETPITDDVPPEQRGILFMRWVTSYYTHDLRSPARQMSQLRKLQAEADPHRRPSIENIPLEALARIGSFPASQAADAHVCSEGFQGVLADLRRIALHDSHTAYMWGGLRVAYLWGECSNWNVVWGAWMVEAAAKEAGGGSPVKFKMLKGANHFAIWDAPAQTMDCFLDCIH
;
A
#
# COMPACT_ATOMS: atom_id res chain seq x y z
N MET A 1 -30.00 8.15 -21.88
CA MET A 1 -30.25 6.85 -21.23
C MET A 1 -28.95 6.43 -20.55
N THR A 2 -28.87 6.54 -19.23
CA THR A 2 -27.72 6.04 -18.46
C THR A 2 -27.72 4.52 -18.51
N LYS A 3 -26.67 3.90 -19.05
CA LYS A 3 -26.49 2.44 -19.01
C LYS A 3 -26.50 1.99 -17.55
N SER A 4 -27.22 0.91 -17.24
CA SER A 4 -27.14 0.27 -15.93
C SER A 4 -25.70 -0.15 -15.61
N PRO A 5 -25.27 -0.11 -14.34
CA PRO A 5 -23.92 -0.54 -13.95
C PRO A 5 -23.69 -2.02 -14.31
N LYS A 6 -22.46 -2.38 -14.62
CA LYS A 6 -22.07 -3.77 -14.86
C LYS A 6 -21.80 -4.46 -13.52
N LYS A 7 -22.46 -5.59 -13.28
CA LYS A 7 -22.12 -6.47 -12.16
C LYS A 7 -20.73 -7.07 -12.38
N ALA A 8 -19.80 -6.81 -11.47
CA ALA A 8 -18.47 -7.37 -11.49
C ALA A 8 -17.92 -7.53 -10.07
N PRO A 9 -16.99 -8.48 -9.85
CA PRO A 9 -16.38 -8.70 -8.55
C PRO A 9 -15.74 -7.46 -7.99
N TYR A 10 -15.87 -7.27 -6.68
CA TYR A 10 -15.14 -6.21 -6.04
C TYR A 10 -13.62 -6.41 -6.18
N GLY A 11 -12.90 -5.31 -6.48
CA GLY A 11 -11.46 -5.29 -6.75
C GLY A 11 -11.06 -5.45 -8.23
N SER A 12 -11.96 -5.95 -9.08
CA SER A 12 -11.69 -6.17 -10.51
C SER A 12 -12.20 -5.06 -11.42
N TRP A 13 -12.87 -4.04 -10.87
CA TRP A 13 -13.48 -2.99 -11.67
C TRP A 13 -12.43 -2.20 -12.45
N LYS A 14 -12.79 -1.81 -13.68
CA LYS A 14 -11.97 -0.89 -14.48
C LYS A 14 -12.21 0.53 -14.00
N SER A 15 -11.15 1.32 -13.93
CA SER A 15 -11.22 2.71 -13.48
C SER A 15 -10.37 3.61 -14.39
N PRO A 16 -10.85 4.81 -14.73
CA PRO A 16 -10.07 5.83 -15.42
C PRO A 16 -9.00 6.46 -14.51
N ILE A 17 -9.06 6.26 -13.19
CA ILE A 17 -8.05 6.77 -12.27
C ILE A 17 -6.80 5.89 -12.39
N ILE A 18 -5.78 6.35 -13.11
CA ILE A 18 -4.47 5.66 -13.26
C ILE A 18 -3.45 6.22 -12.27
N ALA A 19 -2.32 5.53 -12.08
CA ALA A 19 -1.28 5.92 -11.14
C ALA A 19 -0.65 7.29 -11.48
N ASP A 20 -0.63 7.69 -12.75
CA ASP A 20 -0.19 9.03 -13.17
C ASP A 20 -1.08 10.16 -12.60
N HIS A 21 -2.35 9.90 -12.30
CA HIS A 21 -3.19 10.86 -11.59
C HIS A 21 -2.75 10.97 -10.11
N VAL A 22 -2.36 9.86 -9.48
CA VAL A 22 -1.90 9.83 -8.07
C VAL A 22 -0.64 10.65 -7.88
N VAL A 23 0.29 10.60 -8.84
CA VAL A 23 1.51 11.45 -8.87
C VAL A 23 1.18 12.94 -8.75
N ASN A 24 0.08 13.37 -9.36
CA ASN A 24 -0.36 14.76 -9.40
C ASN A 24 -1.44 15.07 -8.35
N SER A 25 -1.68 14.16 -7.41
CA SER A 25 -2.65 14.33 -6.35
C SER A 25 -2.04 15.18 -5.23
N PRO A 26 -2.59 16.37 -4.94
CA PRO A 26 -2.29 17.05 -3.69
C PRO A 26 -3.13 16.37 -2.60
N GLY A 27 -2.79 15.14 -2.22
CA GLY A 27 -3.44 14.43 -1.10
C GLY A 27 -3.18 15.08 0.28
N ARG A 28 -2.68 16.32 0.28
CA ARG A 28 -2.36 17.18 1.42
C ARG A 28 -2.60 18.63 1.01
N SER A 29 -2.87 19.50 1.99
CA SER A 29 -2.89 20.96 1.81
C SER A 29 -1.58 21.45 1.17
N PRO A 30 -1.57 22.61 0.49
CA PRO A 30 -0.36 23.42 0.33
C PRO A 30 0.45 23.45 1.63
N ASP A 31 1.79 23.44 1.53
CA ASP A 31 2.67 23.32 2.70
C ASP A 31 2.49 24.50 3.67
N GLU A 32 2.06 25.67 3.16
CA GLU A 32 1.71 26.87 3.93
C GLU A 32 0.91 27.86 3.07
N LEU A 33 0.05 28.67 3.70
CA LEU A 33 -0.59 29.86 3.13
C LEU A 33 -0.08 31.10 3.90
N LEU A 34 0.38 32.12 3.20
CA LEU A 34 0.96 33.34 3.75
C LEU A 34 0.16 34.57 3.31
N VAL A 35 0.05 35.55 4.21
CA VAL A 35 -0.54 36.87 3.93
C VAL A 35 0.42 37.96 4.38
N ASP A 36 0.78 38.85 3.46
CA ASP A 36 1.47 40.09 3.79
C ASP A 36 0.47 41.08 4.37
N ALA A 37 0.54 41.31 5.68
CA ALA A 37 -0.40 42.18 6.37
C ALA A 37 -0.35 43.66 5.91
N VAL A 38 0.71 44.09 5.23
CA VAL A 38 0.88 45.48 4.76
C VAL A 38 0.24 45.66 3.39
N THR A 39 0.62 44.82 2.43
CA THR A 39 0.13 44.90 1.04
C THR A 39 -1.18 44.15 0.84
N SER A 40 -1.58 43.33 1.81
CA SER A 40 -2.62 42.30 1.74
C SER A 40 -2.31 41.15 0.78
N GLU A 41 -1.12 41.12 0.14
CA GLU A 41 -0.73 40.09 -0.84
C GLU A 41 -0.68 38.68 -0.27
N ARG A 42 -1.12 37.67 -1.03
CA ARG A 42 -1.28 36.28 -0.55
C ARG A 42 -0.45 35.32 -1.36
N TYR A 43 0.24 34.42 -0.67
CA TYR A 43 1.15 33.44 -1.27
C TYR A 43 0.89 32.07 -0.68
N HIS A 44 1.22 31.00 -1.40
CA HIS A 44 1.16 29.65 -0.85
C HIS A 44 2.30 28.79 -1.39
N LEU A 45 2.68 27.78 -0.63
CA LEU A 45 3.73 26.84 -1.00
C LEU A 45 3.16 25.62 -1.74
N VAL A 46 3.76 25.31 -2.89
CA VAL A 46 3.32 24.19 -3.74
C VAL A 46 4.50 23.30 -4.09
N GLY A 47 4.39 22.01 -3.76
CA GLY A 47 5.34 21.00 -4.22
C GLY A 47 5.40 20.89 -5.74
N ARG A 48 6.60 20.69 -6.28
CA ARG A 48 6.87 20.47 -7.71
C ARG A 48 7.55 19.11 -7.92
N PRO A 49 6.79 17.98 -7.94
CA PRO A 49 7.35 16.63 -8.12
C PRO A 49 8.25 16.48 -9.36
N ALA A 50 7.82 17.06 -10.50
CA ALA A 50 8.56 17.02 -11.76
C ALA A 50 9.83 17.91 -11.78
N GLU A 51 10.07 18.71 -10.73
CA GLU A 51 11.22 19.62 -10.62
C GLU A 51 12.11 19.22 -9.43
N GLY A 52 12.37 17.91 -9.30
CA GLY A 52 13.17 17.36 -8.21
C GLY A 52 12.49 17.45 -6.83
N GLY A 53 11.16 17.62 -6.78
CA GLY A 53 10.40 17.65 -5.53
C GLY A 53 10.60 18.92 -4.68
N ARG A 54 11.06 20.03 -5.27
CA ARG A 54 11.17 21.33 -4.57
C ARG A 54 9.79 21.86 -4.14
N SER A 55 9.73 22.70 -3.10
CA SER A 55 8.55 23.51 -2.80
C SER A 55 8.73 24.91 -3.36
N ALA A 56 7.76 25.35 -4.16
CA ALA A 56 7.75 26.66 -4.82
C ALA A 56 6.83 27.62 -4.06
N LEU A 57 7.29 28.87 -3.86
CA LEU A 57 6.43 29.95 -3.40
C LEU A 57 5.64 30.52 -4.59
N VAL A 58 4.31 30.46 -4.49
CA VAL A 58 3.38 30.81 -5.56
C VAL A 58 2.51 31.98 -5.12
N HIS A 59 2.35 32.99 -5.98
CA HIS A 59 1.38 34.06 -5.76
C HIS A 59 -0.05 33.54 -5.98
N THR A 60 -0.92 33.70 -4.99
CA THR A 60 -2.17 32.93 -4.87
C THR A 60 -3.14 33.18 -6.00
N GLU A 61 -3.42 34.44 -6.34
CA GLU A 61 -4.41 34.78 -7.36
C GLU A 61 -3.90 34.58 -8.79
N SER A 62 -2.58 34.62 -9.01
CA SER A 62 -1.98 34.52 -10.34
C SER A 62 -1.52 33.10 -10.66
N GLY A 63 -1.29 32.26 -9.64
CA GLY A 63 -0.76 30.90 -9.79
C GLY A 63 0.69 30.84 -10.27
N LYS A 64 1.41 31.96 -10.26
CA LYS A 64 2.79 32.06 -10.75
C LYS A 64 3.81 31.89 -9.62
N ASP A 65 4.89 31.17 -9.92
CA ASP A 65 6.07 31.12 -9.05
C ASP A 65 6.63 32.53 -8.88
N VAL A 66 6.91 32.92 -7.63
CA VAL A 66 7.36 34.28 -7.28
C VAL A 66 8.87 34.43 -7.44
N LEU A 67 9.62 33.37 -7.14
CA LEU A 67 11.08 33.38 -7.22
C LEU A 67 11.52 33.11 -8.68
N PRO A 68 12.59 33.79 -9.17
CA PRO A 68 13.11 33.56 -10.52
C PRO A 68 13.81 32.20 -10.59
N GLY A 69 13.57 31.43 -11.66
CA GLY A 69 14.22 30.13 -11.88
C GLY A 69 13.54 28.94 -11.19
N LYS A 70 14.22 27.79 -11.19
CA LYS A 70 13.71 26.50 -10.65
C LYS A 70 14.62 25.88 -9.59
N GLU A 71 15.72 26.55 -9.25
CA GLU A 71 16.71 26.15 -8.27
C GLU A 71 16.25 26.38 -6.83
N TRP A 72 15.31 27.30 -6.62
CA TRP A 72 14.85 27.67 -5.28
C TRP A 72 13.83 26.67 -4.73
N ASN A 73 14.22 26.08 -3.61
CA ASN A 73 13.43 25.16 -2.81
C ASN A 73 13.11 25.82 -1.47
N VAL A 74 11.91 26.37 -1.34
CA VAL A 74 11.43 27.12 -0.17
C VAL A 74 10.98 26.13 0.91
N ARG A 75 11.97 25.57 1.60
CA ARG A 75 11.80 24.54 2.62
C ARG A 75 12.89 24.68 3.67
N THR A 76 12.62 24.14 4.85
CA THR A 76 13.56 24.09 5.95
C THR A 76 13.68 22.67 6.49
N GLY A 77 14.82 22.36 7.11
CA GLY A 77 15.08 21.11 7.82
C GLY A 77 14.88 21.20 9.33
N VAL A 78 14.34 22.31 9.85
CA VAL A 78 14.06 22.45 11.29
C VAL A 78 13.14 21.34 11.76
N HIS A 79 13.47 20.69 12.88
CA HIS A 79 12.80 19.49 13.42
C HIS A 79 12.74 18.29 12.45
N GLU A 80 13.51 18.29 11.36
CA GLU A 80 13.40 17.35 10.20
C GLU A 80 12.06 17.39 9.43
N TYR A 81 10.97 17.86 10.03
CA TYR A 81 9.65 17.99 9.43
C TYR A 81 9.39 19.34 8.73
N GLY A 82 10.09 20.39 9.17
CA GLY A 82 9.97 21.75 8.63
C GLY A 82 8.65 22.46 8.98
N GLY A 83 8.13 23.22 8.02
CA GLY A 83 7.04 24.19 8.23
C GLY A 83 7.56 25.61 8.43
N ALA A 84 6.70 26.60 8.21
CA ALA A 84 7.02 28.04 8.25
C ALA A 84 8.37 28.44 7.60
N PRO A 85 8.71 27.99 6.37
CA PRO A 85 10.00 28.31 5.76
C PRO A 85 10.06 29.74 5.21
N ALA A 86 9.00 30.54 5.25
CA ALA A 86 9.00 31.89 4.70
C ALA A 86 8.13 32.87 5.50
N VAL A 87 8.40 34.16 5.32
CA VAL A 87 7.53 35.28 5.76
C VAL A 87 7.55 36.38 4.70
N VAL A 88 6.44 37.10 4.56
CA VAL A 88 6.32 38.24 3.64
C VAL A 88 5.85 39.47 4.40
N ARG A 89 6.53 40.60 4.19
CA ARG A 89 6.13 41.90 4.75
C ARG A 89 6.49 43.03 3.80
N ASP A 90 5.52 43.89 3.48
CA ASP A 90 5.69 45.04 2.59
C ASP A 90 6.34 44.66 1.24
N GLY A 91 5.85 43.56 0.66
CA GLY A 91 6.35 42.97 -0.59
C GLY A 91 7.76 42.37 -0.52
N THR A 92 8.39 42.35 0.66
CA THR A 92 9.70 41.71 0.86
C THR A 92 9.51 40.31 1.39
N ILE A 93 10.09 39.34 0.71
CA ILE A 93 9.99 37.91 1.01
C ILE A 93 11.29 37.47 1.66
N TYR A 94 11.19 36.84 2.82
CA TYR A 94 12.30 36.15 3.47
C TYR A 94 12.00 34.66 3.50
N PHE A 95 12.97 33.82 3.12
CA PHE A 95 12.73 32.37 3.05
C PHE A 95 13.98 31.53 3.28
N SER A 96 13.80 30.36 3.86
CA SER A 96 14.82 29.30 3.96
C SER A 96 14.95 28.55 2.66
N HIS A 97 16.19 28.41 2.18
CA HIS A 97 16.51 27.58 1.02
C HIS A 97 17.08 26.23 1.46
N ARG A 98 16.38 25.13 1.15
CA ARG A 98 16.74 23.80 1.68
C ARG A 98 18.11 23.27 1.24
N LYS A 99 18.65 23.75 0.11
CA LYS A 99 19.88 23.21 -0.47
C LYS A 99 21.12 23.56 0.36
N ASP A 100 21.18 24.76 0.89
CA ASP A 100 22.30 25.28 1.67
C ASP A 100 21.90 25.75 3.08
N ASN A 101 20.61 25.59 3.42
CA ASN A 101 19.98 25.94 4.69
C ASN A 101 20.06 27.44 5.06
N ARG A 102 20.36 28.32 4.10
CA ARG A 102 20.45 29.76 4.35
C ARG A 102 19.10 30.45 4.19
N VAL A 103 18.98 31.60 4.84
CA VAL A 103 17.87 32.54 4.63
C VAL A 103 18.22 33.54 3.54
N TYR A 104 17.27 33.73 2.62
CA TYR A 104 17.33 34.63 1.48
C TYR A 104 16.26 35.71 1.58
N ARG A 105 16.56 36.90 1.07
CA ARG A 105 15.63 38.00 0.86
C ARG A 105 15.39 38.19 -0.63
N PHE A 106 14.15 38.38 -1.02
CA PHE A 106 13.77 38.71 -2.39
C PHE A 106 12.62 39.73 -2.41
N ARG A 107 12.64 40.63 -3.40
CA ARG A 107 11.50 41.49 -3.75
C ARG A 107 11.19 41.31 -5.23
N GLU A 108 9.91 41.22 -5.58
CA GLU A 108 9.52 41.03 -6.98
C GLU A 108 10.04 42.18 -7.85
N GLY A 109 10.67 41.83 -8.98
CA GLY A 109 11.41 42.76 -9.85
C GLY A 109 12.93 42.75 -9.64
N GLU A 110 13.44 42.18 -8.54
CA GLU A 110 14.87 41.87 -8.39
C GLU A 110 15.30 40.73 -9.32
N GLN A 111 16.57 40.71 -9.74
CA GLN A 111 17.09 39.68 -10.64
C GLN A 111 17.24 38.32 -9.96
N GLU A 112 17.66 38.31 -8.69
CA GLU A 112 17.93 37.09 -7.92
C GLU A 112 17.72 37.32 -6.41
N PRO A 113 17.31 36.29 -5.65
CA PRO A 113 17.31 36.31 -4.18
C PRO A 113 18.71 36.52 -3.58
N VAL A 114 18.81 37.32 -2.52
CA VAL A 114 20.07 37.65 -1.84
C VAL A 114 20.14 36.97 -0.48
N ALA A 115 21.21 36.21 -0.20
CA ALA A 115 21.41 35.61 1.11
C ALA A 115 21.64 36.68 2.19
N VAL A 116 20.93 36.55 3.31
CA VAL A 116 20.95 37.46 4.48
C VAL A 116 21.47 36.81 5.75
N THR A 117 21.93 35.56 5.67
CA THR A 117 22.57 34.81 6.75
C THR A 117 23.99 34.37 6.34
N PRO A 118 24.90 34.12 7.30
CA PRO A 118 26.22 33.58 7.02
C PRO A 118 26.17 32.23 6.29
N GLU A 119 27.24 31.86 5.59
CA GLU A 119 27.39 30.54 4.99
C GLU A 119 27.82 29.53 6.07
N LYS A 120 26.81 28.93 6.71
CA LYS A 120 26.93 27.92 7.76
C LYS A 120 25.95 26.79 7.45
N PRO A 121 26.33 25.78 6.65
CA PRO A 121 25.41 24.74 6.19
C PRO A 121 24.83 23.90 7.34
N GLU A 122 25.46 23.92 8.51
CA GLU A 122 25.00 23.27 9.74
C GLU A 122 23.84 24.01 10.42
N TYR A 123 23.58 25.26 10.03
CA TYR A 123 22.53 26.09 10.63
C TYR A 123 21.25 25.98 9.84
N ARG A 124 20.12 25.81 10.54
CA ARG A 124 18.79 25.71 9.92
C ARG A 124 17.85 26.75 10.53
N TYR A 125 17.05 27.39 9.69
CA TYR A 125 16.18 28.50 10.10
C TYR A 125 14.71 28.27 9.72
N ALA A 126 13.79 28.72 10.56
CA ALA A 126 12.35 28.65 10.31
C ALA A 126 11.56 29.65 11.18
N ASP A 127 10.25 29.73 10.92
CA ASP A 127 9.24 30.42 11.73
C ASP A 127 9.61 31.88 12.03
N PHE A 128 9.64 32.66 10.95
CA PHE A 128 10.11 34.03 10.95
C PHE A 128 9.01 35.02 11.37
N ASP A 129 9.42 36.10 12.03
CA ASP A 129 8.62 37.32 12.11
C ASP A 129 9.52 38.56 11.97
N VAL A 130 8.98 39.61 11.33
CA VAL A 130 9.73 40.81 10.98
C VAL A 130 9.40 41.92 11.99
N HIS A 131 10.42 42.51 12.61
CA HIS A 131 10.20 43.56 13.60
C HIS A 131 9.46 44.77 12.98
N PRO A 132 8.33 45.23 13.57
CA PRO A 132 7.46 46.20 12.92
C PRO A 132 8.10 47.57 12.67
N ASN A 133 8.94 48.04 13.61
CA ASN A 133 9.63 49.32 13.49
C ASN A 133 11.04 49.23 12.86
N TYR A 134 11.59 48.02 12.72
CA TYR A 134 12.95 47.80 12.21
C TYR A 134 12.93 46.63 11.20
N PRO A 135 12.40 46.82 9.98
CA PRO A 135 12.10 45.71 9.06
C PRO A 135 13.30 44.91 8.53
N HIS A 136 14.52 45.31 8.89
CA HIS A 136 15.75 44.57 8.62
C HIS A 136 16.10 43.56 9.71
N LEU A 137 15.36 43.55 10.83
CA LEU A 137 15.54 42.63 11.95
C LEU A 137 14.42 41.60 11.91
N LEU A 138 14.80 40.33 11.81
CA LEU A 138 13.88 39.20 11.88
C LEU A 138 14.17 38.39 13.14
N VAL A 139 13.12 37.97 13.83
CA VAL A 139 13.22 36.84 14.77
C VAL A 139 13.02 35.53 14.00
N SER A 140 13.76 34.50 14.38
CA SER A 140 13.69 33.16 13.76
C SER A 140 14.13 32.09 14.75
N ILE A 141 13.65 30.87 14.55
CA ILE A 141 14.27 29.68 15.13
C ILE A 141 15.59 29.42 14.42
N LEU A 142 16.63 29.09 15.18
CA LEU A 142 17.90 28.56 14.70
C LEU A 142 18.16 27.19 15.34
N GLU A 143 18.35 26.15 14.52
CA GLU A 143 18.99 24.89 14.94
C GLU A 143 20.47 24.90 14.53
N ASP A 144 21.36 24.64 15.49
CA ASP A 144 22.80 24.49 15.27
C ASP A 144 23.18 23.00 15.25
N HIS A 145 23.55 22.48 14.07
CA HIS A 145 24.01 21.10 13.85
C HIS A 145 25.54 20.99 13.74
N THR A 146 26.32 21.95 14.26
CA THR A 146 27.80 21.88 14.22
C THR A 146 28.31 20.56 14.83
N HIS A 147 27.60 20.06 15.84
CA HIS A 147 27.73 18.70 16.33
C HIS A 147 26.39 17.99 16.11
N ASP A 148 26.28 17.24 15.01
CA ASP A 148 25.01 16.66 14.54
C ASP A 148 24.70 15.33 15.24
N THR A 149 24.48 15.39 16.56
CA THR A 149 23.87 14.30 17.33
C THR A 149 22.62 14.83 18.03
N PRO A 150 21.58 14.00 18.25
CA PRO A 150 20.32 14.45 18.87
C PRO A 150 20.51 15.24 20.17
N SER A 151 21.45 14.83 21.03
CA SER A 151 21.75 15.48 22.30
C SER A 151 22.57 16.76 22.20
N THR A 152 23.21 17.04 21.06
CA THR A 152 24.13 18.19 20.89
C THR A 152 23.59 19.26 19.96
N VAL A 153 22.53 18.98 19.19
CA VAL A 153 21.83 20.02 18.42
C VAL A 153 21.21 21.03 19.38
N VAL A 154 21.50 22.32 19.17
CA VAL A 154 21.00 23.40 20.03
C VAL A 154 19.96 24.20 19.26
N ASN A 155 18.80 24.41 19.88
CA ASN A 155 17.74 25.24 19.33
C ASN A 155 17.72 26.57 20.09
N THR A 156 17.60 27.67 19.36
CA THR A 156 17.51 29.02 19.93
C THR A 156 16.51 29.86 19.16
N LEU A 157 15.94 30.89 19.80
CA LEU A 157 15.45 32.03 19.05
C LEU A 157 16.62 32.96 18.77
N CYS A 158 16.74 33.42 17.54
CA CYS A 158 17.81 34.30 17.09
C CYS A 158 17.23 35.54 16.40
N ILE A 159 18.07 36.57 16.27
CA ILE A 159 17.82 37.74 15.45
C ILE A 159 18.74 37.71 14.24
N ILE A 160 18.14 37.81 13.06
CA ILE A 160 18.81 37.99 11.77
C ILE A 160 18.76 39.48 11.42
N ASP A 161 19.92 40.14 11.36
CA ASP A 161 20.03 41.49 10.78
C ASP A 161 20.40 41.37 9.31
N THR A 162 19.47 41.74 8.44
CA THR A 162 19.58 41.55 6.98
C THR A 162 20.49 42.58 6.32
N ASN A 163 20.78 43.70 6.98
CA ASN A 163 21.73 44.69 6.48
C ASN A 163 23.17 44.25 6.71
N THR A 164 23.48 43.75 7.90
CA THR A 164 24.82 43.28 8.28
C THR A 164 25.05 41.81 7.95
N LYS A 165 23.97 41.07 7.63
CA LYS A 165 23.96 39.62 7.37
C LYS A 165 24.46 38.80 8.56
N THR A 166 24.17 39.27 9.78
CA THR A 166 24.59 38.64 11.04
C THR A 166 23.42 37.96 11.72
N VAL A 167 23.73 36.87 12.43
CA VAL A 167 22.78 36.14 13.28
C VAL A 167 23.26 36.23 14.72
N SER A 168 22.38 36.59 15.63
CA SER A 168 22.68 36.71 17.06
C SER A 168 21.63 35.96 17.91
N PRO A 169 22.03 35.22 18.95
CA PRO A 169 21.08 34.53 19.82
C PRO A 169 20.25 35.54 20.62
N LEU A 170 18.98 35.21 20.85
CA LEU A 170 18.00 36.02 21.58
C LEU A 170 17.42 35.31 22.80
N VAL A 171 16.92 34.08 22.61
CA VAL A 171 16.39 33.22 23.68
C VAL A 171 17.01 31.84 23.57
N SER A 172 17.43 31.28 24.70
CA SER A 172 18.03 29.95 24.80
C SER A 172 17.67 29.27 26.11
N GLY A 173 17.86 27.95 26.19
CA GLY A 173 17.68 27.16 27.40
C GLY A 173 16.57 26.11 27.34
N ALA A 174 15.59 26.26 26.44
CA ALA A 174 14.62 25.22 26.13
C ALA A 174 15.14 24.35 24.99
N ASP A 175 14.70 23.09 24.91
CA ASP A 175 15.10 22.21 23.82
C ASP A 175 14.45 22.59 22.49
N PHE A 176 13.29 23.23 22.51
CA PHE A 176 12.53 23.57 21.30
C PHE A 176 11.75 24.87 21.44
N TYR A 177 11.54 25.53 20.30
CA TYR A 177 10.84 26.81 20.19
C TYR A 177 9.88 26.80 18.99
N ALA A 178 8.81 27.57 19.07
CA ALA A 178 7.86 27.80 17.98
C ALA A 178 7.21 29.18 18.08
N GLN A 179 6.75 29.69 16.93
CA GLN A 179 5.90 30.87 16.77
C GLN A 179 6.39 32.13 17.51
N PRO A 180 7.65 32.58 17.31
CA PRO A 180 8.09 33.87 17.81
C PRO A 180 7.34 35.00 17.07
N ARG A 181 6.59 35.84 17.79
CA ARG A 181 5.77 36.92 17.22
C ARG A 181 5.96 38.24 17.97
N PHE A 182 6.36 39.29 17.25
CA PHE A 182 6.41 40.64 17.80
C PHE A 182 4.99 41.19 17.99
N ALA A 183 4.79 41.94 19.08
CA ALA A 183 3.61 42.79 19.22
C ALA A 183 3.63 43.89 18.15
N ALA A 184 2.48 44.50 17.85
CA ALA A 184 2.39 45.48 16.75
C ALA A 184 3.23 46.75 16.98
N ASP A 185 3.50 47.11 18.25
CA ASP A 185 4.42 48.19 18.62
C ASP A 185 5.89 47.78 18.63
N GLY A 186 6.20 46.49 18.50
CA GLY A 186 7.55 45.92 18.59
C GLY A 186 8.14 45.93 20.01
N ALA A 187 7.37 46.28 21.04
CA ALA A 187 7.85 46.37 22.42
C ALA A 187 7.84 45.03 23.15
N HIS A 188 7.19 44.00 22.59
CA HIS A 188 7.11 42.68 23.18
C HIS A 188 7.34 41.58 22.14
N LEU A 189 7.90 40.46 22.59
CA LEU A 189 8.04 39.22 21.83
C LEU A 189 7.32 38.10 22.57
N LEU A 190 6.47 37.38 21.85
CA LEU A 190 5.72 36.22 22.30
C LEU A 190 6.31 34.97 21.63
N TRP A 191 6.41 33.85 22.34
CA TRP A 191 6.81 32.58 21.73
C TRP A 191 6.26 31.38 22.51
N GLN A 192 6.31 30.22 21.87
CA GLN A 192 6.08 28.93 22.49
C GLN A 192 7.42 28.19 22.67
N GLN A 193 7.55 27.42 23.75
CA GLN A 193 8.70 26.54 23.98
C GLN A 193 8.29 25.24 24.70
N TRP A 194 9.11 24.22 24.58
CA TRP A 194 9.01 22.99 25.39
C TRP A 194 10.40 22.37 25.54
N SER A 195 10.52 21.38 26.42
CA SER A 195 11.79 20.72 26.72
C SER A 195 11.60 19.24 26.93
N PHE A 196 12.66 18.47 26.77
CA PHE A 196 12.60 17.04 27.01
C PHE A 196 12.12 16.71 28.43
N PRO A 197 11.40 15.59 28.61
CA PRO A 197 11.06 14.58 27.60
C PRO A 197 9.78 14.90 26.81
N ASP A 198 9.16 16.07 27.03
CA ASP A 198 7.87 16.39 26.40
C ASP A 198 8.02 16.55 24.88
N MET A 199 7.07 15.99 24.15
CA MET A 199 6.63 16.53 22.87
C MET A 199 5.73 17.74 23.10
N SER A 200 5.58 18.58 22.08
CA SER A 200 4.83 19.83 22.19
C SER A 200 3.38 19.63 22.66
N TRP A 201 2.74 18.50 22.34
CA TRP A 201 1.35 18.20 22.76
C TRP A 201 1.24 17.62 24.17
N GLU A 202 2.35 17.36 24.85
CA GLU A 202 2.36 16.85 26.23
C GLU A 202 2.41 17.99 27.25
N GLY A 203 3.19 19.03 26.98
CA GLY A 203 3.45 20.10 27.94
C GLY A 203 4.11 21.37 27.39
N ALA A 204 3.73 21.86 26.20
CA ALA A 204 4.24 23.13 25.71
C ALA A 204 3.81 24.34 26.56
N GLU A 205 4.70 25.33 26.66
CA GLU A 205 4.53 26.56 27.40
C GLU A 205 4.59 27.78 26.47
N ILE A 206 3.88 28.85 26.82
CA ILE A 206 3.91 30.14 26.14
C ILE A 206 4.57 31.16 27.05
N TYR A 207 5.46 31.98 26.49
CA TYR A 207 6.17 33.05 27.18
C TYR A 207 6.07 34.36 26.42
N VAL A 208 6.19 35.46 27.16
CA VAL A 208 6.28 36.82 26.61
C VAL A 208 7.43 37.58 27.29
N ALA A 209 8.14 38.41 26.55
CA ALA A 209 9.21 39.25 27.07
C ALA A 209 9.18 40.65 26.45
N ASP A 210 9.73 41.62 27.19
CA ASP A 210 9.92 42.98 26.72
C ASP A 210 11.08 43.01 25.72
N VAL A 211 10.96 43.76 24.64
CA VAL A 211 11.95 43.90 23.57
C VAL A 211 12.57 45.30 23.61
N SER A 212 13.89 45.36 23.51
CA SER A 212 14.62 46.62 23.40
C SER A 212 15.66 46.55 22.29
N VAL A 213 15.71 47.61 21.47
CA VAL A 213 16.66 47.75 20.36
C VAL A 213 17.61 48.91 20.67
N ALA A 214 18.89 48.60 20.94
CA ALA A 214 19.89 49.59 21.36
C ALA A 214 20.46 50.43 20.20
N GLU A 215 21.05 51.60 20.51
CA GLU A 215 21.84 52.38 19.53
C GLU A 215 23.06 51.56 19.08
N GLY A 216 23.03 51.09 17.82
CA GLY A 216 23.97 50.09 17.30
C GLY A 216 23.34 48.73 16.93
N LYS A 217 22.01 48.60 17.05
CA LYS A 217 21.12 47.54 16.52
C LYS A 217 21.13 46.15 17.19
N ALA A 218 21.70 46.01 18.39
CA ALA A 218 21.48 44.81 19.18
C ALA A 218 20.04 44.75 19.72
N VAL A 219 19.34 43.65 19.46
CA VAL A 219 18.01 43.36 20.03
C VAL A 219 18.21 42.54 21.29
N THR A 220 17.53 42.92 22.37
CA THR A 220 17.57 42.23 23.65
C THR A 220 16.16 41.97 24.16
N VAL A 221 16.00 40.89 24.92
CA VAL A 221 14.76 40.58 25.64
C VAL A 221 14.99 40.66 27.15
N ALA A 222 13.99 41.15 27.88
CA ALA A 222 14.00 41.24 29.33
C ALA A 222 12.61 40.93 29.93
N ASN A 223 12.53 40.80 31.26
CA ASN A 223 11.28 40.62 32.00
C ASN A 223 10.39 39.49 31.47
N THR A 224 11.01 38.36 31.11
CA THR A 224 10.30 37.19 30.60
C THR A 224 9.23 36.70 31.59
N LYS A 225 8.01 36.55 31.11
CA LYS A 225 6.83 36.10 31.87
C LYS A 225 6.27 34.83 31.24
N HIS A 226 5.98 33.86 32.08
CA HIS A 226 5.21 32.67 31.70
C HIS A 226 3.74 33.04 31.53
N VAL A 227 3.16 32.72 30.38
CA VAL A 227 1.76 33.01 30.02
C VAL A 227 0.85 31.84 30.40
N ALA A 228 1.15 30.65 29.88
CA ALA A 228 0.35 29.45 30.07
C ALA A 228 1.13 28.19 29.67
N GLY A 229 0.58 27.03 30.04
CA GLY A 229 1.22 25.72 29.84
C GLY A 229 1.78 25.19 31.15
N LYS A 230 2.10 23.88 31.15
CA LYS A 230 2.77 23.21 32.25
C LYS A 230 3.42 21.93 31.74
N PRO A 231 4.75 21.78 31.89
CA PRO A 231 5.46 20.58 31.46
C PRO A 231 4.80 19.30 31.98
N ARG A 232 4.73 18.29 31.11
CA ARG A 232 4.10 16.98 31.33
C ARG A 232 2.61 16.97 31.68
N LYS A 233 1.91 18.11 31.66
CA LYS A 233 0.53 18.19 32.19
C LYS A 233 -0.44 19.00 31.36
N ILE A 234 -0.02 20.15 30.84
CA ILE A 234 -0.89 21.09 30.14
C ILE A 234 -0.09 21.65 28.98
N SER A 235 -0.63 21.52 27.78
CA SER A 235 -0.05 22.08 26.58
C SER A 235 -0.76 23.37 26.18
N ALA A 236 0.03 24.40 25.86
CA ALA A 236 -0.43 25.67 25.34
C ALA A 236 0.11 25.89 23.91
N TYR A 237 -0.79 26.24 22.99
CA TYR A 237 -0.50 26.30 21.55
C TYR A 237 -1.01 27.56 20.85
N TYR A 238 -0.42 27.82 19.69
CA TYR A 238 -0.84 28.82 18.71
C TYR A 238 -1.05 30.22 19.32
N PRO A 239 -0.06 30.77 20.05
CA PRO A 239 -0.16 32.13 20.56
C PRO A 239 -0.23 33.19 19.45
N SER A 240 -1.11 34.18 19.59
CA SER A 240 -1.17 35.38 18.75
C SER A 240 -1.52 36.63 19.54
N TRP A 241 -1.08 37.80 19.06
CA TRP A 241 -1.49 39.09 19.62
C TRP A 241 -2.88 39.50 19.11
N ILE A 242 -3.76 39.96 20.01
CA ILE A 242 -5.04 40.60 19.63
C ILE A 242 -4.99 42.12 19.84
N SER A 243 -4.12 42.56 20.74
CA SER A 243 -3.71 43.95 21.02
C SER A 243 -2.28 43.91 21.55
N ASN A 244 -1.64 45.06 21.77
CA ASN A 244 -0.27 45.09 22.33
C ASN A 244 -0.17 44.56 23.77
N ASP A 245 -1.30 44.37 24.46
CA ASP A 245 -1.37 43.95 25.85
C ASP A 245 -2.16 42.64 26.06
N THR A 246 -2.72 42.06 25.00
CA THR A 246 -3.57 40.86 25.12
C THR A 246 -3.19 39.80 24.09
N ILE A 247 -2.98 38.60 24.60
CA ILE A 247 -2.58 37.40 23.85
C ILE A 247 -3.78 36.46 23.79
N LEU A 248 -4.04 35.88 22.62
CA LEU A 248 -4.96 34.77 22.38
C LEU A 248 -4.15 33.49 22.16
N PHE A 249 -4.60 32.37 22.70
CA PHE A 249 -3.94 31.07 22.55
C PHE A 249 -4.93 29.93 22.84
N LEU A 250 -4.50 28.69 22.62
CA LEU A 250 -5.24 27.48 22.96
C LEU A 250 -4.60 26.76 24.14
N LEU A 251 -5.41 26.18 25.02
CA LEU A 251 -4.95 25.46 26.22
C LEU A 251 -5.79 24.19 26.44
N ASP A 252 -5.14 23.05 26.72
CA ASP A 252 -5.82 21.75 26.88
C ASP A 252 -6.16 21.38 28.34
N VAL A 253 -6.21 22.35 29.25
CA VAL A 253 -6.45 22.12 30.70
C VAL A 253 -7.81 21.45 31.00
N SER A 254 -8.78 21.56 30.10
CA SER A 254 -10.09 20.87 30.20
C SER A 254 -10.06 19.42 29.69
N GLY A 255 -8.93 18.97 29.14
CA GLY A 255 -8.81 17.75 28.35
C GLY A 255 -8.94 17.98 26.84
N TYR A 256 -9.32 19.18 26.39
CA TYR A 256 -9.43 19.56 24.99
C TYR A 256 -8.85 20.96 24.77
N TYR A 257 -8.18 21.20 23.64
CA TYR A 257 -7.69 22.54 23.33
C TYR A 257 -8.86 23.52 23.19
N ASN A 258 -8.99 24.45 24.12
CA ASN A 258 -10.03 25.49 24.13
C ASN A 258 -9.37 26.88 24.09
N PRO A 259 -10.09 27.95 23.67
CA PRO A 259 -9.53 29.28 23.52
C PRO A 259 -9.41 30.05 24.85
N TRP A 260 -8.25 30.68 25.06
CA TRP A 260 -7.90 31.45 26.25
C TRP A 260 -7.28 32.81 25.88
N THR A 261 -7.40 33.77 26.79
CA THR A 261 -6.68 35.05 26.69
C THR A 261 -5.72 35.25 27.85
N TYR A 262 -4.69 36.05 27.65
CA TYR A 262 -3.81 36.54 28.70
C TYR A 262 -3.60 38.03 28.53
N ASN A 263 -3.83 38.82 29.58
CA ASN A 263 -3.62 40.26 29.56
C ASN A 263 -2.36 40.64 30.36
N LEU A 264 -1.44 41.39 29.75
CA LEU A 264 -0.14 41.76 30.33
C LEU A 264 -0.26 42.62 31.59
N ALA A 265 -1.29 43.46 31.69
CA ALA A 265 -1.50 44.32 32.86
C ALA A 265 -1.99 43.52 34.07
N THR A 266 -2.92 42.59 33.86
CA THR A 266 -3.45 41.73 34.93
C THR A 266 -2.56 40.53 35.25
N GLN A 267 -1.71 40.12 34.30
CA GLN A 267 -0.89 38.91 34.34
C GLN A 267 -1.72 37.64 34.61
N GLN A 268 -2.92 37.57 34.03
CA GLN A 268 -3.84 36.45 34.22
C GLN A 268 -4.26 35.84 32.88
N ALA A 269 -4.12 34.52 32.80
CA ALA A 269 -4.75 33.70 31.78
C ALA A 269 -6.22 33.44 32.16
N ARG A 270 -7.15 33.59 31.21
CA ARG A 270 -8.58 33.36 31.42
C ARG A 270 -9.21 32.60 30.24
N PRO A 271 -10.13 31.66 30.49
CA PRO A 271 -10.88 31.02 29.42
C PRO A 271 -11.80 32.03 28.73
N ILE A 272 -11.93 31.94 27.41
CA ILE A 272 -12.90 32.76 26.66
C ILE A 272 -14.30 32.16 26.79
N LEU A 273 -14.41 30.84 26.65
CA LEU A 273 -15.68 30.14 26.74
C LEU A 273 -16.13 30.02 28.20
N ARG A 274 -17.44 30.17 28.44
CA ARG A 274 -18.02 30.02 29.78
C ARG A 274 -17.89 28.60 30.31
N GLU A 275 -18.04 27.65 29.41
CA GLU A 275 -17.82 26.22 29.64
C GLU A 275 -16.95 25.68 28.50
N PRO A 276 -15.98 24.79 28.79
CA PRO A 276 -15.19 24.16 27.74
C PRO A 276 -16.07 23.35 26.78
N ILE A 277 -15.72 23.39 25.49
CA ILE A 277 -16.30 22.52 24.47
C ILE A 277 -15.40 21.27 24.37
N PRO A 278 -15.97 20.05 24.34
CA PRO A 278 -15.21 18.80 24.24
C PRO A 278 -14.73 18.54 22.80
N GLU A 279 -14.06 19.52 22.20
CA GLU A 279 -13.52 19.52 20.84
C GLU A 279 -12.18 20.23 20.84
N ASP A 280 -11.23 19.77 20.02
CA ASP A 280 -9.90 20.38 19.92
C ASP A 280 -9.92 21.57 18.94
N PHE A 281 -9.81 22.81 19.45
CA PHE A 281 -9.73 24.06 18.67
C PHE A 281 -8.39 24.25 17.92
N GLY A 282 -7.49 23.27 18.02
CA GLY A 282 -6.18 23.24 17.35
C GLY A 282 -6.16 22.34 16.11
N GLY A 283 -7.34 21.98 15.57
CA GLY A 283 -7.44 21.04 14.46
C GLY A 283 -6.99 19.62 14.80
N SER A 284 -6.75 18.82 13.76
CA SER A 284 -6.28 17.42 13.90
C SER A 284 -4.75 17.30 13.93
N ALA A 285 -4.03 18.43 13.80
CA ALA A 285 -2.59 18.44 13.58
C ALA A 285 -1.85 18.88 14.86
N PRO A 286 -1.34 17.93 15.67
CA PRO A 286 -0.32 18.26 16.66
C PRO A 286 0.86 18.95 15.98
N ALA A 287 1.57 19.82 16.70
CA ALA A 287 2.62 20.70 16.15
C ALA A 287 3.92 19.95 15.79
N TRP A 288 3.83 19.01 14.85
CA TRP A 288 4.94 18.35 14.17
C TRP A 288 5.68 19.30 13.24
N GLN A 289 4.94 20.18 12.58
CA GLN A 289 5.43 21.21 11.68
C GLN A 289 5.13 22.59 12.24
N LEU A 290 5.94 23.56 11.85
CA LEU A 290 5.78 24.96 12.21
C LEU A 290 4.77 25.66 11.26
N GLY A 291 4.20 26.78 11.70
CA GLY A 291 3.39 27.67 10.84
C GLY A 291 1.87 27.45 10.84
N TRP A 292 1.34 26.47 11.58
CA TRP A 292 -0.10 26.24 11.64
C TRP A 292 -0.87 27.41 12.28
N THR A 293 -2.01 27.77 11.68
CA THR A 293 -2.96 28.77 12.19
C THR A 293 -4.40 28.24 12.12
N PHE A 294 -5.06 28.14 13.29
CA PHE A 294 -6.39 27.54 13.43
C PHE A 294 -7.49 28.55 13.77
N TYR A 295 -7.13 29.82 13.96
CA TYR A 295 -8.10 30.86 14.24
C TYR A 295 -7.61 32.20 13.72
N THR A 296 -8.54 33.14 13.59
CA THR A 296 -8.22 34.54 13.29
C THR A 296 -9.22 35.48 13.95
N VAL A 297 -8.74 36.61 14.44
CA VAL A 297 -9.58 37.68 15.00
C VAL A 297 -10.15 38.53 13.87
N LEU A 298 -11.39 38.99 14.02
CA LEU A 298 -12.05 39.94 13.13
C LEU A 298 -11.76 41.38 13.59
N PRO A 299 -10.81 42.11 12.98
CA PRO A 299 -10.39 43.42 13.45
C PRO A 299 -11.51 44.45 13.43
N GLY A 300 -11.53 45.32 14.43
CA GLY A 300 -12.61 46.29 14.63
C GLY A 300 -13.88 45.68 15.26
N SER A 301 -13.83 44.42 15.68
CA SER A 301 -14.88 43.76 16.46
C SER A 301 -14.25 42.98 17.62
N ASN A 302 -15.10 42.40 18.48
CA ASN A 302 -14.68 41.54 19.57
C ASN A 302 -14.83 40.04 19.23
N HIS A 303 -14.78 39.67 17.95
CA HIS A 303 -15.07 38.32 17.50
C HIS A 303 -13.85 37.66 16.87
N ALA A 304 -13.79 36.33 16.94
CA ALA A 304 -12.83 35.52 16.21
C ALA A 304 -13.53 34.30 15.61
N VAL A 305 -12.94 33.78 14.52
CA VAL A 305 -13.32 32.50 13.94
C VAL A 305 -12.27 31.47 14.31
N PHE A 306 -12.69 30.33 14.83
CA PHE A 306 -11.83 29.20 15.19
C PHE A 306 -12.22 27.96 14.38
N THR A 307 -11.24 27.11 14.11
CA THR A 307 -11.47 25.72 13.67
C THR A 307 -11.40 24.79 14.88
N ALA A 308 -12.38 23.91 15.05
CA ALA A 308 -12.35 22.80 16.01
C ALA A 308 -12.51 21.45 15.31
N MET A 309 -12.15 20.35 15.98
CA MET A 309 -12.35 18.99 15.45
C MET A 309 -13.56 18.31 16.08
N ARG A 310 -14.46 17.82 15.22
CA ARG A 310 -15.60 16.95 15.59
C ARG A 310 -15.74 15.85 14.55
N ASP A 311 -15.86 14.60 15.00
CA ASP A 311 -16.04 13.42 14.12
C ASP A 311 -14.99 13.32 13.00
N GLY A 312 -13.74 13.69 13.31
CA GLY A 312 -12.63 13.71 12.34
C GLY A 312 -12.69 14.82 11.29
N ARG A 313 -13.56 15.83 11.45
CA ARG A 313 -13.73 16.97 10.55
C ARG A 313 -13.59 18.32 11.25
N SER A 314 -13.24 19.34 10.48
CA SER A 314 -13.24 20.73 10.94
C SER A 314 -14.65 21.29 11.11
N VAL A 315 -14.88 21.96 12.24
CA VAL A 315 -16.07 22.76 12.53
C VAL A 315 -15.61 24.21 12.74
N LEU A 316 -16.29 25.17 12.10
CA LEU A 316 -15.97 26.59 12.28
C LEU A 316 -16.84 27.20 13.37
N TYR A 317 -16.21 27.83 14.35
CA TYR A 317 -16.85 28.54 15.44
C TYR A 317 -16.64 30.04 15.30
N LEU A 318 -17.72 30.82 15.28
CA LEU A 318 -17.68 32.26 15.50
C LEU A 318 -17.90 32.52 17.00
N VAL A 319 -16.93 33.16 17.65
CA VAL A 319 -16.89 33.36 19.10
C VAL A 319 -16.74 34.85 19.40
N ASP A 320 -17.56 35.38 20.32
CA ASP A 320 -17.31 36.67 20.96
C ASP A 320 -16.32 36.49 22.12
N LEU A 321 -15.17 37.17 22.02
CA LEU A 321 -14.01 36.99 22.89
C LEU A 321 -14.21 37.55 24.32
N GLN A 322 -15.26 38.34 24.57
CA GLN A 322 -15.51 38.98 25.87
C GLN A 322 -16.59 38.24 26.65
N SER A 323 -17.67 37.86 25.98
CA SER A 323 -18.85 37.24 26.58
C SER A 323 -18.79 35.71 26.56
N GLY A 324 -17.98 35.13 25.67
CA GLY A 324 -17.91 33.69 25.40
C GLY A 324 -19.12 33.14 24.61
N GLU A 325 -20.02 34.01 24.14
CA GLU A 325 -21.11 33.60 23.23
C GLU A 325 -20.50 33.07 21.94
N HIS A 326 -21.08 31.99 21.40
CA HIS A 326 -20.57 31.38 20.18
C HIS A 326 -21.68 30.72 19.35
N THR A 327 -21.41 30.53 18.06
CA THR A 327 -22.23 29.75 17.14
C THR A 327 -21.33 29.04 16.12
N THR A 328 -21.80 27.93 15.57
CA THR A 328 -21.12 27.28 14.43
C THR A 328 -21.48 27.96 13.11
N LEU A 329 -20.57 27.91 12.14
CA LEU A 329 -20.80 28.29 10.75
C LEU A 329 -20.92 27.02 9.91
N ASP A 330 -21.99 26.86 9.13
CA ASP A 330 -22.19 25.69 8.27
C ASP A 330 -21.18 25.73 7.12
N SER A 331 -20.14 24.90 7.23
CA SER A 331 -19.04 24.83 6.28
C SER A 331 -19.16 23.59 5.39
N PRO A 332 -18.98 23.71 4.06
CA PRO A 332 -18.87 22.55 3.18
C PRO A 332 -17.51 21.86 3.27
N TYR A 333 -16.53 22.47 3.95
CA TYR A 333 -15.15 22.00 4.01
C TYR A 333 -14.95 21.02 5.17
N THR A 334 -14.34 19.87 4.89
CA THR A 334 -14.10 18.80 5.87
C THR A 334 -12.84 19.01 6.69
N ILE A 335 -11.87 19.77 6.16
CA ILE A 335 -10.67 20.22 6.85
C ILE A 335 -10.46 21.71 6.51
N VAL A 336 -10.16 22.53 7.52
CA VAL A 336 -9.85 23.96 7.38
C VAL A 336 -8.55 24.27 8.13
N GLU A 337 -7.56 24.73 7.39
CA GLU A 337 -6.19 24.97 7.88
C GLU A 337 -5.66 26.31 7.34
N PHE A 338 -4.60 26.83 7.97
CA PHE A 338 -3.92 28.08 7.62
C PHE A 338 -4.86 29.29 7.52
N MET A 339 -5.57 29.60 8.61
CA MET A 339 -6.54 30.69 8.66
C MET A 339 -5.86 32.05 8.88
N HIS A 340 -6.06 32.99 7.95
CA HIS A 340 -5.50 34.35 8.03
C HIS A 340 -6.54 35.44 7.75
N TRP A 341 -6.41 36.58 8.44
CA TRP A 341 -7.15 37.79 8.11
C TRP A 341 -6.47 38.56 6.98
N VAL A 342 -7.25 39.08 6.03
CA VAL A 342 -6.74 39.92 4.93
C VAL A 342 -7.31 41.33 5.04
N PRO A 343 -6.47 42.35 5.36
CA PRO A 343 -6.94 43.71 5.68
C PRO A 343 -7.70 44.43 4.56
N ALA A 344 -7.21 44.39 3.32
CA ALA A 344 -7.82 45.13 2.20
C ALA A 344 -9.24 44.62 1.87
N GLU A 345 -9.43 43.32 1.86
CA GLU A 345 -10.71 42.66 1.54
C GLU A 345 -11.66 42.61 2.73
N LYS A 346 -11.14 42.73 3.96
CA LYS A 346 -11.86 42.50 5.21
C LYS A 346 -12.51 41.13 5.27
N LYS A 347 -11.76 40.11 4.83
CA LYS A 347 -12.18 38.71 4.76
C LYS A 347 -11.12 37.82 5.41
N ILE A 348 -11.54 36.62 5.74
CA ILE A 348 -10.64 35.53 6.14
C ILE A 348 -10.27 34.74 4.89
N ILE A 349 -9.01 34.34 4.76
CA ILE A 349 -8.54 33.38 3.77
C ILE A 349 -8.03 32.12 4.47
N PHE A 350 -8.31 30.94 3.92
CA PHE A 350 -7.83 29.66 4.44
C PHE A 350 -7.67 28.59 3.36
N GLN A 351 -7.02 27.48 3.70
CA GLN A 351 -7.01 26.24 2.92
C GLN A 351 -8.13 25.30 3.35
N GLY A 352 -9.07 25.02 2.46
CA GLY A 352 -10.25 24.21 2.71
C GLY A 352 -10.26 22.94 1.86
N SER A 353 -10.41 21.78 2.48
CA SER A 353 -10.62 20.51 1.77
C SER A 353 -12.11 20.20 1.62
N VAL A 354 -12.47 19.57 0.51
CA VAL A 354 -13.77 18.90 0.35
C VAL A 354 -13.52 17.43 0.02
N PRO A 355 -14.44 16.52 0.36
CA PRO A 355 -14.20 15.08 0.19
C PRO A 355 -14.16 14.66 -1.29
N ASN A 356 -14.56 15.54 -2.21
CA ASN A 356 -14.70 15.27 -3.65
C ASN A 356 -13.89 16.19 -4.56
N ASP A 357 -12.95 16.96 -4.02
CA ASP A 357 -12.04 17.80 -4.80
C ASP A 357 -10.76 18.06 -3.98
N ASN A 358 -9.73 18.57 -4.65
CA ASN A 358 -8.50 18.99 -3.99
C ASN A 358 -8.76 20.13 -3.00
N PHE A 359 -7.80 20.34 -2.10
CA PHE A 359 -7.76 21.57 -1.29
C PHE A 359 -7.91 22.81 -2.17
N LYS A 360 -8.69 23.76 -1.66
CA LYS A 360 -8.95 25.05 -2.29
C LYS A 360 -8.50 26.15 -1.35
N THR A 361 -7.99 27.24 -1.92
CA THR A 361 -7.93 28.50 -1.21
C THR A 361 -9.32 29.13 -1.20
N VAL A 362 -9.80 29.51 -0.02
CA VAL A 362 -11.19 29.94 0.19
C VAL A 362 -11.23 31.27 0.92
N TRP A 363 -12.04 32.19 0.40
CA TRP A 363 -12.49 33.37 1.11
C TRP A 363 -13.68 33.05 1.99
N LEU A 364 -13.63 33.52 3.24
CA LEU A 364 -14.74 33.55 4.18
C LEU A 364 -15.05 35.00 4.55
N SER A 365 -16.26 35.43 4.19
CA SER A 365 -16.82 36.70 4.65
C SER A 365 -17.71 36.42 5.84
N VAL A 366 -17.51 37.12 6.96
CA VAL A 366 -18.35 36.99 8.15
C VAL A 366 -18.70 38.38 8.66
N THR A 367 -19.98 38.61 8.94
CA THR A 367 -20.47 39.80 9.62
C THR A 367 -21.18 39.36 10.90
N PRO A 368 -20.52 39.49 12.06
CA PRO A 368 -21.11 39.18 13.35
C PRO A 368 -22.38 40.01 13.61
N ALA A 369 -23.37 39.40 14.23
CA ALA A 369 -24.60 40.05 14.71
C ALA A 369 -24.83 39.73 16.18
N SER A 370 -25.68 40.50 16.85
CA SER A 370 -26.17 40.16 18.20
C SER A 370 -27.67 39.88 18.11
N PRO A 371 -28.14 38.65 18.46
CA PRO A 371 -27.37 37.47 18.87
C PRO A 371 -26.55 36.84 17.72
N LEU A 372 -25.50 36.08 18.05
CA LEU A 372 -24.54 35.54 17.07
C LEU A 372 -25.17 34.60 16.04
N SER A 373 -26.25 33.91 16.40
CA SER A 373 -27.00 33.01 15.51
C SER A 373 -27.60 33.69 14.27
N LYS A 374 -27.67 35.03 14.24
CA LYS A 374 -28.14 35.82 13.08
C LYS A 374 -27.00 36.34 12.20
N SER A 375 -25.74 35.98 12.51
CA SER A 375 -24.58 36.44 11.76
C SER A 375 -24.64 35.98 10.31
N LYS A 376 -24.20 36.85 9.39
CA LYS A 376 -24.17 36.53 7.96
C LYS A 376 -22.78 36.05 7.58
N TYR A 377 -22.70 34.99 6.78
CA TYR A 377 -21.44 34.49 6.27
C TYR A 377 -21.57 33.91 4.86
N SER A 378 -20.46 33.87 4.12
CA SER A 378 -20.38 33.24 2.81
C SER A 378 -18.96 32.73 2.53
N PHE A 379 -18.89 31.64 1.75
CA PHE A 379 -17.64 31.07 1.26
C PHE A 379 -17.52 31.31 -0.25
N GLU A 380 -16.33 31.70 -0.70
CA GLU A 380 -16.01 31.94 -2.10
C GLU A 380 -14.65 31.31 -2.40
N VAL A 381 -14.59 30.39 -3.38
CA VAL A 381 -13.33 29.76 -3.78
C VAL A 381 -12.51 30.76 -4.58
N VAL A 382 -11.23 30.94 -4.22
CA VAL A 382 -10.30 31.76 -5.01
C VAL A 382 -10.06 31.07 -6.36
N PRO A 383 -10.30 31.75 -7.50
CA PRO A 383 -10.07 31.14 -8.81
C PRO A 383 -8.61 30.76 -9.00
N ASP A 384 -8.35 29.49 -9.29
CA ASP A 384 -7.03 29.01 -9.69
C ASP A 384 -6.73 29.44 -11.12
N LYS A 385 -5.88 30.46 -11.29
CA LYS A 385 -5.44 30.97 -12.60
C LYS A 385 -4.16 30.31 -13.12
N SER A 386 -3.63 29.30 -12.43
CA SER A 386 -2.43 28.57 -12.88
C SER A 386 -2.65 27.81 -14.19
N GLY A 387 -3.92 27.61 -14.59
CA GLY A 387 -4.29 26.86 -15.78
C GLY A 387 -4.12 25.35 -15.64
N LYS A 388 -3.76 24.85 -14.44
CA LYS A 388 -3.68 23.42 -14.17
C LYS A 388 -5.08 22.86 -13.94
N PRO A 389 -5.52 21.87 -14.73
CA PRO A 389 -6.79 21.20 -14.47
C PRO A 389 -6.75 20.51 -13.09
N SER A 390 -7.89 20.46 -12.40
CA SER A 390 -8.03 19.65 -11.18
C SER A 390 -7.52 18.23 -11.44
N ALA A 391 -6.96 17.58 -10.43
CA ALA A 391 -6.54 16.18 -10.54
C ALA A 391 -7.76 15.24 -10.78
N LEU A 392 -8.98 15.75 -10.58
CA LEU A 392 -10.24 15.09 -10.92
C LEU A 392 -10.89 15.60 -12.22
N ALA A 393 -10.23 16.48 -12.97
CA ALA A 393 -10.80 17.04 -14.20
C ALA A 393 -11.13 15.93 -15.21
N GLY A 394 -12.36 15.95 -15.72
CA GLY A 394 -12.86 14.93 -16.64
C GLY A 394 -13.34 13.63 -15.96
N LEU A 395 -13.22 13.50 -14.64
CA LEU A 395 -13.80 12.39 -13.88
C LEU A 395 -15.23 12.72 -13.45
N SER A 396 -16.13 11.77 -13.66
CA SER A 396 -17.50 11.85 -13.12
C SER A 396 -17.48 11.76 -11.58
N ALA A 397 -18.36 12.51 -10.91
CA ALA A 397 -18.53 12.48 -9.46
C ALA A 397 -18.80 11.07 -8.90
N GLY A 398 -19.35 10.15 -9.71
CA GLY A 398 -19.58 8.76 -9.31
C GLY A 398 -18.31 7.93 -9.06
N TYR A 399 -17.13 8.41 -9.46
CA TYR A 399 -15.84 7.77 -9.15
C TYR A 399 -15.26 8.20 -7.80
N VAL A 400 -15.86 9.21 -7.16
CA VAL A 400 -15.40 9.73 -5.87
C VAL A 400 -16.12 8.99 -4.74
N SER A 401 -15.35 8.30 -3.91
CA SER A 401 -15.84 7.75 -2.65
C SER A 401 -15.93 8.84 -1.59
N LEU A 402 -17.03 8.91 -0.86
CA LEU A 402 -17.24 9.89 0.21
C LEU A 402 -16.97 9.26 1.58
N PRO A 403 -16.32 9.99 2.51
CA PRO A 403 -15.97 9.46 3.83
C PRO A 403 -17.21 9.35 4.73
N GLN A 404 -17.23 8.28 5.52
CA GLN A 404 -18.23 7.99 6.54
C GLN A 404 -17.51 7.81 7.88
N GLY A 405 -17.71 8.74 8.82
CA GLY A 405 -17.19 8.62 10.19
C GLY A 405 -17.88 7.47 10.92
N LEU A 406 -17.10 6.63 11.58
CA LEU A 406 -17.56 5.52 12.40
C LEU A 406 -17.05 5.70 13.83
N THR A 407 -17.95 5.46 14.79
CA THR A 407 -17.61 5.26 16.20
C THR A 407 -17.95 3.82 16.55
N LEU A 408 -17.00 3.11 17.14
CA LEU A 408 -17.09 1.69 17.47
C LEU A 408 -16.73 1.50 18.95
N ASP A 409 -17.40 0.57 19.63
CA ASP A 409 -17.11 0.27 21.03
C ASP A 409 -15.98 -0.76 21.12
N ALA A 410 -14.82 -0.36 21.63
CA ALA A 410 -13.73 -1.28 21.93
C ALA A 410 -14.15 -2.29 23.01
N PRO A 411 -13.47 -3.45 23.11
CA PRO A 411 -13.80 -4.48 24.09
C PRO A 411 -13.74 -4.02 25.55
N ASN A 412 -12.98 -2.97 25.84
CA ASN A 412 -12.87 -2.35 27.16
C ASN A 412 -13.97 -1.31 27.46
N GLY A 413 -14.87 -1.04 26.50
CA GLY A 413 -15.96 -0.07 26.61
C GLY A 413 -15.62 1.35 26.13
N ASP A 414 -14.38 1.61 25.72
CA ASP A 414 -13.99 2.91 25.16
C ASP A 414 -14.45 3.04 23.70
N ALA A 415 -14.67 4.27 23.23
CA ALA A 415 -14.88 4.52 21.82
C ALA A 415 -13.57 4.38 21.03
N VAL A 416 -13.65 3.84 19.81
CA VAL A 416 -12.59 3.86 18.79
C VAL A 416 -13.18 4.41 17.50
N TYR A 417 -12.46 5.34 16.88
CA TYR A 417 -12.94 6.06 15.70
C TYR A 417 -12.33 5.51 14.41
N ALA A 418 -13.07 5.60 13.32
CA ALA A 418 -12.57 5.25 11.98
C ALA A 418 -13.26 6.08 10.89
N ILE A 419 -12.65 6.15 9.71
CA ILE A 419 -13.24 6.76 8.53
C ILE A 419 -13.36 5.68 7.44
N TYR A 420 -14.58 5.29 7.12
CA TYR A 420 -14.88 4.30 6.09
C TYR A 420 -15.18 4.97 4.74
N TRP A 421 -14.65 4.40 3.68
CA TRP A 421 -14.80 4.86 2.31
C TRP A 421 -15.29 3.68 1.46
N PRO A 422 -16.56 3.69 1.01
CA PRO A 422 -17.10 2.60 0.21
C PRO A 422 -16.47 2.54 -1.19
N PRO A 423 -16.53 1.39 -1.88
CA PRO A 423 -16.26 1.33 -3.30
C PRO A 423 -17.13 2.30 -4.10
N ALA A 424 -16.58 3.00 -5.09
CA ALA A 424 -17.29 4.02 -5.86
C ALA A 424 -16.90 4.02 -7.33
N ASN A 425 -17.79 3.56 -8.20
CA ASN A 425 -17.59 3.54 -9.65
C ASN A 425 -18.95 3.57 -10.36
N PRO A 426 -19.26 4.55 -11.23
CA PRO A 426 -20.56 4.66 -11.86
C PRO A 426 -20.83 3.59 -12.92
N GLU A 427 -19.79 2.87 -13.37
CA GLU A 427 -19.90 1.83 -14.39
C GLU A 427 -20.05 0.42 -13.83
N TYR A 428 -19.81 0.23 -12.53
CA TYR A 428 -19.76 -1.08 -11.89
C TYR A 428 -20.55 -1.15 -10.59
N GLU A 429 -21.06 -2.33 -10.30
CA GLU A 429 -21.62 -2.70 -9.01
C GLU A 429 -21.09 -4.08 -8.60
N GLY A 430 -21.06 -4.36 -7.29
CA GLY A 430 -20.60 -5.64 -6.76
C GLY A 430 -21.54 -6.78 -7.14
N LEU A 431 -21.06 -8.02 -7.04
CA LEU A 431 -21.95 -9.18 -7.17
C LEU A 431 -22.90 -9.25 -5.97
N GLU A 432 -24.07 -9.85 -6.20
CA GLU A 432 -25.08 -9.99 -5.15
C GLU A 432 -24.55 -10.83 -3.98
N GLY A 433 -24.70 -10.31 -2.75
CA GLY A 433 -24.19 -10.95 -1.54
C GLY A 433 -22.67 -10.86 -1.33
N GLU A 434 -21.93 -10.21 -2.23
CA GLU A 434 -20.48 -9.99 -2.08
C GLU A 434 -20.21 -8.72 -1.25
N ALA A 435 -19.35 -8.79 -0.24
CA ALA A 435 -18.78 -7.62 0.44
C ALA A 435 -17.41 -7.28 -0.16
N PRO A 436 -16.98 -6.01 -0.23
CA PRO A 436 -15.73 -5.64 -0.90
C PRO A 436 -14.47 -6.08 -0.13
N PRO A 437 -13.33 -6.36 -0.81
CA PRO A 437 -12.03 -6.38 -0.15
C PRO A 437 -11.76 -4.99 0.44
N CYS A 438 -11.11 -4.92 1.61
CA CYS A 438 -10.92 -3.66 2.31
C CYS A 438 -9.45 -3.41 2.63
N VAL A 439 -8.99 -2.20 2.26
CA VAL A 439 -7.68 -1.68 2.65
C VAL A 439 -7.82 -0.99 4.00
N VAL A 440 -7.32 -1.62 5.05
CA VAL A 440 -7.21 -1.05 6.40
C VAL A 440 -5.93 -0.20 6.46
N SER A 441 -6.09 1.10 6.61
CA SER A 441 -5.03 2.10 6.52
C SER A 441 -4.73 2.71 7.89
N LEU A 442 -3.46 2.67 8.27
CA LEU A 442 -2.95 3.13 9.55
C LEU A 442 -2.08 4.37 9.33
N HIS A 443 -2.48 5.50 9.91
CA HIS A 443 -1.74 6.75 9.77
C HIS A 443 -0.41 6.72 10.54
N GLY A 444 0.55 7.54 10.13
CA GLY A 444 1.79 7.80 10.88
C GLY A 444 1.56 8.80 12.02
N GLY A 445 2.58 9.08 12.82
CA GLY A 445 2.48 9.98 13.99
C GLY A 445 3.28 9.43 15.17
N PRO A 446 2.78 8.43 15.94
CA PRO A 446 1.38 7.96 15.99
C PRO A 446 0.40 9.03 16.54
N THR A 447 0.90 10.06 17.21
CA THR A 447 0.11 11.23 17.61
C THR A 447 -0.20 12.09 16.38
N SER A 448 -1.21 11.69 15.60
CA SER A 448 -1.74 12.37 14.41
C SER A 448 -3.14 11.82 14.11
N ALA A 449 -3.71 12.10 12.95
CA ALA A 449 -4.98 11.52 12.54
C ALA A 449 -5.06 11.37 11.02
N ALA A 450 -5.78 10.35 10.55
CA ALA A 450 -6.21 10.29 9.17
C ALA A 450 -7.27 11.36 8.91
N GLN A 451 -7.16 12.07 7.79
CA GLN A 451 -8.07 13.16 7.46
C GLN A 451 -9.09 12.78 6.36
N PRO A 452 -10.34 13.25 6.44
CA PRO A 452 -11.40 13.02 5.45
C PRO A 452 -11.25 13.94 4.22
N VAL A 453 -10.08 13.89 3.58
CA VAL A 453 -9.71 14.66 2.39
C VAL A 453 -9.75 13.80 1.13
N CYS A 454 -9.99 14.43 -0.01
CA CYS A 454 -9.85 13.76 -1.31
C CYS A 454 -8.40 13.31 -1.52
N SER A 455 -8.20 12.02 -1.77
CA SER A 455 -6.88 11.42 -2.04
C SER A 455 -7.00 10.51 -3.24
N LEU A 456 -6.28 10.83 -4.34
CA LEU A 456 -6.33 9.97 -5.52
C LEU A 456 -5.69 8.60 -5.26
N GLY A 457 -4.74 8.50 -4.33
CA GLY A 457 -4.22 7.20 -3.89
C GLY A 457 -5.34 6.33 -3.31
N ARG A 458 -6.22 6.91 -2.48
CA ARG A 458 -7.42 6.24 -1.97
C ARG A 458 -8.43 5.92 -3.07
N LEU A 459 -8.75 6.91 -3.90
CA LEU A 459 -9.72 6.78 -4.99
C LEU A 459 -9.26 5.78 -6.05
N TYR A 460 -7.95 5.58 -6.21
CA TYR A 460 -7.37 4.55 -7.06
C TYR A 460 -7.84 3.14 -6.65
N PHE A 461 -7.94 2.86 -5.35
CA PHE A 461 -8.48 1.60 -4.82
C PHE A 461 -10.01 1.59 -4.82
N THR A 462 -10.67 2.65 -4.33
CA THR A 462 -12.15 2.65 -4.21
C THR A 462 -12.85 2.57 -5.55
N SER A 463 -12.29 3.20 -6.59
CA SER A 463 -12.80 3.10 -7.96
C SER A 463 -12.59 1.73 -8.61
N ARG A 464 -11.74 0.88 -8.03
CA ARG A 464 -11.50 -0.51 -8.48
C ARG A 464 -12.31 -1.54 -7.70
N GLY A 465 -13.18 -1.11 -6.80
CA GLY A 465 -14.03 -2.00 -6.03
C GLY A 465 -13.48 -2.37 -4.65
N PHE A 466 -12.40 -1.74 -4.18
CA PHE A 466 -11.96 -1.90 -2.79
C PHE A 466 -12.73 -0.95 -1.88
N ALA A 467 -13.04 -1.36 -0.66
CA ALA A 467 -13.33 -0.43 0.41
C ALA A 467 -12.00 0.09 1.00
N TRP A 468 -12.04 1.25 1.65
CA TRP A 468 -10.90 1.79 2.39
C TRP A 468 -11.34 2.20 3.79
N LEU A 469 -10.53 1.89 4.79
CA LEU A 469 -10.84 2.11 6.19
C LEU A 469 -9.64 2.75 6.88
N ASP A 470 -9.73 4.04 7.20
CA ASP A 470 -8.72 4.69 8.04
C ASP A 470 -9.06 4.47 9.51
N VAL A 471 -8.14 3.84 10.26
CA VAL A 471 -8.31 3.61 11.70
C VAL A 471 -7.70 4.78 12.45
N GLN A 472 -8.48 5.41 13.34
CA GLN A 472 -8.01 6.43 14.28
C GLN A 472 -7.75 5.74 15.62
N TYR A 473 -6.67 4.95 15.70
CA TYR A 473 -6.38 4.13 16.86
C TYR A 473 -6.10 4.98 18.12
N GLY A 474 -6.26 4.42 19.32
CA GLY A 474 -5.91 5.11 20.57
C GLY A 474 -4.49 5.70 20.50
N GLY A 475 -4.36 7.01 20.74
CA GLY A 475 -3.17 7.78 20.35
C GLY A 475 -3.43 8.89 19.33
N SER A 476 -4.48 8.75 18.50
CA SER A 476 -4.80 9.76 17.49
C SER A 476 -5.17 11.12 18.11
N SER A 477 -4.90 12.20 17.36
CA SER A 477 -5.26 13.58 17.71
C SER A 477 -6.67 13.97 17.24
N GLY A 478 -7.20 15.08 17.76
CA GLY A 478 -8.53 15.61 17.40
C GLY A 478 -9.69 15.02 18.20
N TYR A 479 -9.40 14.16 19.18
CA TYR A 479 -10.39 13.50 20.07
C TYR A 479 -10.11 13.82 21.55
N GLY A 480 -9.34 14.88 21.83
CA GLY A 480 -8.95 15.28 23.18
C GLY A 480 -7.72 14.55 23.73
N ARG A 481 -7.19 15.10 24.82
CA ARG A 481 -5.99 14.62 25.52
C ARG A 481 -6.13 13.19 26.01
N ALA A 482 -7.27 12.83 26.58
CA ALA A 482 -7.50 11.48 27.08
C ALA A 482 -7.35 10.42 25.98
N TYR A 483 -7.88 10.67 24.78
CA TYR A 483 -7.75 9.74 23.65
C TYR A 483 -6.31 9.65 23.14
N ARG A 484 -5.63 10.79 23.03
CA ARG A 484 -4.21 10.88 22.66
C ARG A 484 -3.32 10.12 23.64
N GLU A 485 -3.55 10.25 24.93
CA GLU A 485 -2.75 9.62 25.98
C GLU A 485 -3.04 8.11 26.15
N ARG A 486 -4.08 7.55 25.49
CA ARG A 486 -4.33 6.08 25.48
C ARG A 486 -3.11 5.29 25.00
N LEU A 487 -2.26 5.89 24.15
CA LEU A 487 -1.08 5.22 23.61
C LEU A 487 0.15 5.29 24.53
N ASN A 488 0.12 6.11 25.58
CA ASN A 488 1.26 6.26 26.49
C ASN A 488 1.59 4.92 27.16
N GLY A 489 2.84 4.50 27.07
CA GLY A 489 3.34 3.21 27.55
C GLY A 489 2.82 1.97 26.80
N THR A 490 1.93 2.13 25.82
CA THR A 490 1.20 1.03 25.16
C THR A 490 1.37 1.00 23.65
N TRP A 491 2.32 1.75 23.09
CA TRP A 491 2.62 1.70 21.66
C TRP A 491 3.04 0.29 21.21
N GLY A 492 2.46 -0.17 20.09
CA GLY A 492 2.52 -1.56 19.63
C GLY A 492 1.46 -2.48 20.24
N VAL A 493 0.69 -2.02 21.21
CA VAL A 493 -0.41 -2.76 21.87
C VAL A 493 -1.75 -2.10 21.58
N THR A 494 -2.00 -0.89 22.09
CA THR A 494 -3.31 -0.20 21.96
C THR A 494 -3.66 0.04 20.48
N ASP A 495 -2.70 0.56 19.73
CA ASP A 495 -2.80 0.80 18.29
C ASP A 495 -3.08 -0.48 17.48
N ARG A 496 -2.41 -1.58 17.84
CA ARG A 496 -2.65 -2.90 17.26
C ARG A 496 -4.05 -3.42 17.59
N GLU A 497 -4.43 -3.45 18.87
CA GLU A 497 -5.71 -4.02 19.30
C GLU A 497 -6.90 -3.23 18.74
N ASP A 498 -6.83 -1.90 18.74
CA ASP A 498 -7.85 -1.05 18.12
C ASP A 498 -7.96 -1.35 16.62
N THR A 499 -6.83 -1.53 15.93
CA THR A 499 -6.81 -1.90 14.50
C THR A 499 -7.50 -3.24 14.24
N LEU A 500 -7.15 -4.29 15.00
CA LEU A 500 -7.74 -5.62 14.86
C LEU A 500 -9.25 -5.58 15.15
N HIS A 501 -9.65 -4.83 16.19
CA HIS A 501 -11.05 -4.67 16.57
C HIS A 501 -11.85 -3.96 15.47
N VAL A 502 -11.38 -2.80 15.00
CA VAL A 502 -12.06 -1.98 13.98
C VAL A 502 -12.21 -2.76 12.68
N ALA A 503 -11.16 -3.48 12.25
CA ALA A 503 -11.20 -4.31 11.05
C ALA A 503 -12.29 -5.40 11.13
N ARG A 504 -12.40 -6.10 12.27
CA ARG A 504 -13.45 -7.10 12.51
C ARG A 504 -14.84 -6.49 12.59
N ALA A 505 -14.98 -5.36 13.29
CA ALA A 505 -16.26 -4.70 13.49
C ALA A 505 -16.85 -4.21 12.16
N VAL A 506 -16.03 -3.65 11.26
CA VAL A 506 -16.46 -3.22 9.92
C VAL A 506 -16.85 -4.42 9.06
N ALA A 507 -16.09 -5.52 9.11
CA ALA A 507 -16.45 -6.74 8.40
C ALA A 507 -17.77 -7.36 8.93
N ALA A 508 -17.98 -7.37 10.25
CA ALA A 508 -19.21 -7.86 10.87
C ALA A 508 -20.45 -7.04 10.48
N LYS A 509 -20.29 -5.76 10.15
CA LYS A 509 -21.35 -4.89 9.60
C LYS A 509 -21.63 -5.13 8.11
N GLY A 510 -20.93 -6.07 7.46
CA GLY A 510 -21.07 -6.35 6.02
C GLY A 510 -20.42 -5.29 5.12
N LEU A 511 -19.64 -4.37 5.69
CA LEU A 511 -18.98 -3.30 4.94
C LEU A 511 -17.67 -3.77 4.28
N ALA A 512 -17.11 -4.89 4.74
CA ALA A 512 -15.90 -5.49 4.21
C ALA A 512 -15.96 -7.02 4.28
N ASP A 513 -15.30 -7.69 3.34
CA ASP A 513 -15.11 -9.14 3.41
C ASP A 513 -13.95 -9.48 4.36
N LEU A 514 -14.28 -10.18 5.45
CA LEU A 514 -13.33 -10.60 6.49
C LEU A 514 -12.14 -11.39 5.93
N LYS A 515 -12.32 -12.14 4.83
CA LYS A 515 -11.25 -12.95 4.22
C LYS A 515 -10.40 -12.16 3.22
N ARG A 516 -10.78 -10.92 2.92
CA ARG A 516 -10.11 -10.05 1.95
C ARG A 516 -9.72 -8.70 2.55
N LEU A 517 -9.37 -8.70 3.83
CA LEU A 517 -8.77 -7.55 4.51
C LEU A 517 -7.28 -7.51 4.19
N VAL A 518 -6.79 -6.33 3.81
CA VAL A 518 -5.35 -6.05 3.68
C VAL A 518 -5.02 -4.85 4.56
N VAL A 519 -3.82 -4.81 5.13
CA VAL A 519 -3.42 -3.73 6.05
C VAL A 519 -2.22 -2.97 5.51
N ARG A 520 -2.24 -1.65 5.63
CA ARG A 520 -1.13 -0.79 5.20
C ARG A 520 -0.89 0.38 6.12
N GLY A 521 0.33 0.91 6.08
CA GLY A 521 0.72 2.04 6.91
C GLY A 521 2.13 2.52 6.59
N GLY A 522 2.37 3.81 6.80
CA GLY A 522 3.68 4.42 6.65
C GLY A 522 4.25 4.88 7.99
N SER A 523 5.58 4.88 8.16
CA SER A 523 6.24 5.38 9.38
C SER A 523 5.75 4.63 10.62
N SER A 524 5.29 5.32 11.68
CA SER A 524 4.62 4.68 12.83
C SER A 524 3.46 3.78 12.40
N GLY A 525 2.67 4.13 11.38
CA GLY A 525 1.62 3.25 10.85
C GLY A 525 2.19 1.97 10.23
N GLY A 526 3.39 2.03 9.65
CA GLY A 526 4.13 0.85 9.18
C GLY A 526 4.62 -0.02 10.33
N TYR A 527 4.99 0.57 11.47
CA TYR A 527 5.22 -0.18 12.71
C TYR A 527 3.95 -0.88 13.20
N VAL A 528 2.79 -0.21 13.18
CA VAL A 528 1.52 -0.86 13.57
C VAL A 528 1.16 -2.00 12.61
N VAL A 529 1.40 -1.85 11.31
CA VAL A 529 1.27 -2.96 10.33
C VAL A 529 2.12 -4.16 10.74
N LEU A 530 3.41 -3.94 10.96
CA LEU A 530 4.34 -4.99 11.34
C LEU A 530 3.96 -5.59 12.70
N SER A 531 3.51 -4.78 13.66
CA SER A 531 3.02 -5.24 14.95
C SER A 531 1.78 -6.12 14.81
N ALA A 532 0.80 -5.70 14.01
CA ALA A 532 -0.43 -6.45 13.77
C ALA A 532 -0.19 -7.83 13.16
N ILE A 533 0.77 -7.98 12.25
CA ILE A 533 1.08 -9.28 11.65
C ILE A 533 2.09 -10.13 12.45
N SER A 534 2.78 -9.56 13.44
CA SER A 534 3.79 -10.26 14.25
C SER A 534 3.26 -10.72 15.61
N PHE A 535 2.33 -9.97 16.20
CA PHE A 535 1.87 -10.16 17.58
C PHE A 535 0.39 -10.50 17.73
N SER A 536 -0.41 -10.38 16.67
CA SER A 536 -1.84 -10.69 16.72
C SER A 536 -2.08 -12.14 17.13
N SER A 537 -3.11 -12.35 17.96
CA SER A 537 -3.63 -13.68 18.28
C SER A 537 -4.23 -14.39 17.05
N ASP A 538 -4.54 -13.65 15.99
CA ASP A 538 -4.99 -14.14 14.69
C ASP A 538 -4.04 -13.59 13.61
N PRO A 539 -2.92 -14.28 13.34
CA PRO A 539 -1.93 -13.84 12.36
C PRO A 539 -2.44 -13.97 10.91
N THR A 540 -3.67 -14.46 10.71
CA THR A 540 -4.30 -14.64 9.40
C THR A 540 -5.46 -13.66 9.13
N LEU A 541 -5.74 -12.74 10.06
CA LEU A 541 -6.82 -11.75 9.89
C LEU A 541 -6.62 -10.92 8.61
N PHE A 542 -5.39 -10.52 8.32
CA PHE A 542 -5.04 -9.82 7.10
C PHE A 542 -4.47 -10.81 6.10
N ALA A 543 -5.02 -10.80 4.89
CA ALA A 543 -4.56 -11.63 3.78
C ALA A 543 -3.23 -11.12 3.20
N ALA A 544 -2.97 -9.82 3.29
CA ALA A 544 -1.72 -9.19 2.85
C ALA A 544 -1.43 -7.94 3.69
N ALA A 545 -0.15 -7.57 3.78
CA ALA A 545 0.32 -6.39 4.49
C ALA A 545 1.28 -5.55 3.63
N ASN A 546 1.24 -4.23 3.78
CA ASN A 546 2.19 -3.30 3.16
C ASN A 546 2.73 -2.30 4.19
N SER A 547 4.02 -2.40 4.51
CA SER A 547 4.70 -1.46 5.40
C SER A 547 5.62 -0.54 4.59
N LEU A 548 5.34 0.76 4.65
CA LEU A 548 6.14 1.79 3.99
C LEU A 548 7.03 2.48 5.02
N TYR A 549 8.35 2.42 4.85
CA TYR A 549 9.34 3.04 5.75
C TYR A 549 8.95 2.89 7.24
N GLY A 550 8.59 1.66 7.62
CA GLY A 550 8.04 1.31 8.93
C GLY A 550 9.12 0.81 9.90
N ILE A 551 8.93 1.05 11.19
CA ILE A 551 9.89 0.65 12.22
C ILE A 551 9.73 -0.85 12.51
N SER A 552 10.82 -1.60 12.45
CA SER A 552 10.86 -3.03 12.76
C SER A 552 11.65 -3.35 14.04
N ASP A 553 12.55 -2.45 14.44
CA ASP A 553 13.34 -2.52 15.66
C ASP A 553 13.28 -1.18 16.42
N LEU A 554 12.59 -1.21 17.57
CA LEU A 554 12.42 -0.07 18.47
C LEU A 554 13.71 0.27 19.21
N THR A 555 14.59 -0.70 19.46
CA THR A 555 15.90 -0.45 20.12
C THR A 555 16.80 0.37 19.19
N ALA A 556 16.81 0.00 17.90
CA ALA A 556 17.53 0.76 16.90
C ALA A 556 16.92 2.16 16.70
N LEU A 557 15.59 2.29 16.67
CA LEU A 557 14.92 3.59 16.59
C LEU A 557 15.31 4.52 17.76
N ALA A 558 15.27 4.01 18.99
CA ALA A 558 15.63 4.78 20.17
C ALA A 558 17.11 5.23 20.18
N SER A 559 17.97 4.56 19.42
CA SER A 559 19.40 4.87 19.35
C SER A 559 19.77 5.84 18.22
N ASP A 560 18.97 5.91 17.15
CA ASP A 560 19.36 6.51 15.86
C ASP A 560 18.26 7.42 15.24
N THR A 561 17.44 8.06 16.08
CA THR A 561 16.46 9.07 15.62
C THR A 561 16.96 10.50 15.79
N HIS A 562 16.31 11.47 15.15
CA HIS A 562 16.66 12.89 15.21
C HIS A 562 16.26 13.54 16.55
N LYS A 563 16.79 14.74 16.84
CA LYS A 563 16.58 15.44 18.14
C LYS A 563 15.11 15.52 18.54
N PHE A 564 14.25 16.00 17.64
CA PHE A 564 12.84 16.28 17.96
C PHE A 564 12.09 15.05 18.49
N GLU A 565 12.32 13.86 17.94
CA GLU A 565 11.68 12.61 18.42
C GLU A 565 12.54 11.79 19.40
N SER A 566 13.76 12.23 19.72
CA SER A 566 14.73 11.42 20.49
C SER A 566 14.25 10.95 21.86
N ARG A 567 13.28 11.66 22.47
CA ARG A 567 12.65 11.28 23.74
C ARG A 567 11.19 10.90 23.61
N TYR A 568 10.63 10.91 22.40
CA TYR A 568 9.21 10.63 22.17
C TYR A 568 8.85 9.17 22.55
N VAL A 569 9.76 8.24 22.26
CA VAL A 569 9.59 6.83 22.62
C VAL A 569 9.55 6.59 24.13
N ASP A 570 10.05 7.51 24.96
CA ASP A 570 9.99 7.37 26.42
C ASP A 570 8.53 7.39 26.91
N GLY A 571 7.70 8.28 26.34
CA GLY A 571 6.28 8.39 26.65
C GLY A 571 5.44 7.28 26.02
N LEU A 572 5.78 6.86 24.79
CA LEU A 572 5.06 5.82 24.07
C LEU A 572 5.33 4.40 24.57
N LEU A 573 6.54 4.14 25.08
CA LEU A 573 6.99 2.82 25.54
C LEU A 573 7.43 2.87 26.99
N ALA A 574 8.66 3.33 27.23
CA ALA A 574 9.33 3.50 28.51
C ALA A 574 10.70 4.13 28.24
N ASN A 575 11.40 4.59 29.28
CA ASN A 575 12.80 4.95 29.12
C ASN A 575 13.66 3.70 28.82
N ILE A 576 14.45 3.73 27.75
CA ILE A 576 15.26 2.59 27.31
C ILE A 576 16.33 2.16 28.33
N ASN A 577 16.87 3.09 29.12
CA ASN A 577 17.87 2.76 30.15
C ASN A 577 17.23 2.10 31.37
N GLU A 578 15.96 2.39 31.63
CA GLU A 578 15.21 1.83 32.76
C GLU A 578 14.56 0.48 32.39
N ASN A 579 13.97 0.38 31.19
CA ASN A 579 13.19 -0.78 30.75
C ASN A 579 13.53 -1.22 29.32
N PRO A 580 14.78 -1.63 29.04
CA PRO A 580 15.20 -2.04 27.69
C PRO A 580 14.45 -3.28 27.18
N GLY A 581 13.89 -4.09 28.09
CA GLY A 581 13.10 -5.27 27.75
C GLY A 581 11.89 -4.96 26.87
N VAL A 582 11.18 -3.86 27.13
CA VAL A 582 9.96 -3.47 26.39
C VAL A 582 10.26 -3.20 24.92
N PHE A 583 11.40 -2.54 24.63
CA PHE A 583 11.84 -2.26 23.27
C PHE A 583 12.05 -3.54 22.48
N LYS A 584 12.80 -4.50 23.06
CA LYS A 584 13.02 -5.79 22.42
C LYS A 584 11.74 -6.61 22.29
N GLU A 585 10.91 -6.62 23.34
CA GLU A 585 9.65 -7.35 23.38
C GLU A 585 8.70 -6.91 22.26
N ARG A 586 8.59 -5.60 22.03
CA ARG A 586 7.65 -5.01 21.07
C ARG A 586 8.24 -4.75 19.67
N SER A 587 9.52 -5.02 19.44
CA SER A 587 10.15 -4.95 18.11
C SER A 587 9.67 -6.08 17.19
N PRO A 588 8.96 -5.79 16.07
CA PRO A 588 8.50 -6.83 15.12
C PRO A 588 9.60 -7.75 14.60
N VAL A 589 10.83 -7.24 14.41
CA VAL A 589 11.96 -8.04 13.92
C VAL A 589 12.31 -9.22 14.83
N GLN A 590 12.04 -9.11 16.13
CA GLN A 590 12.30 -10.17 17.11
C GLN A 590 11.26 -11.30 17.04
N HIS A 591 10.16 -11.08 16.33
CA HIS A 591 9.04 -12.02 16.15
C HIS A 591 8.74 -12.29 14.67
N ALA A 592 9.71 -12.06 13.80
CA ALA A 592 9.58 -12.25 12.36
C ALA A 592 9.22 -13.69 11.97
N ASP A 593 9.48 -14.67 12.85
CA ASP A 593 9.07 -16.07 12.70
C ASP A 593 7.55 -16.29 12.76
N LYS A 594 6.81 -15.36 13.35
CA LYS A 594 5.35 -15.42 13.46
C LYS A 594 4.63 -14.78 12.27
N ILE A 595 5.36 -14.08 11.40
CA ILE A 595 4.80 -13.40 10.23
C ILE A 595 4.51 -14.44 9.14
N VAL A 596 3.25 -14.86 9.05
CA VAL A 596 2.75 -15.74 7.98
C VAL A 596 2.04 -14.96 6.87
N THR A 597 1.65 -13.71 7.13
CA THR A 597 1.02 -12.82 6.17
C THR A 597 2.02 -12.39 5.08
N PRO A 598 1.69 -12.52 3.79
CA PRO A 598 2.48 -11.92 2.71
C PRO A 598 2.71 -10.43 2.92
N LEU A 599 3.98 -10.00 2.89
CA LEU A 599 4.38 -8.63 3.21
C LEU A 599 5.03 -7.93 2.01
N LEU A 600 4.60 -6.71 1.72
CA LEU A 600 5.30 -5.76 0.85
C LEU A 600 6.00 -4.70 1.71
N LEU A 601 7.27 -4.45 1.43
CA LEU A 601 8.10 -3.42 2.05
C LEU A 601 8.49 -2.37 1.00
N LEU A 602 8.22 -1.10 1.28
CA LEU A 602 8.60 0.03 0.42
C LEU A 602 9.45 1.03 1.22
N GLN A 603 10.65 1.37 0.76
CA GLN A 603 11.61 2.16 1.54
C GLN A 603 12.36 3.18 0.67
N GLY A 604 12.61 4.38 1.20
CA GLY A 604 13.58 5.33 0.63
C GLY A 604 14.98 5.11 1.22
N ASP A 605 16.04 5.24 0.41
CA ASP A 605 17.43 5.02 0.86
C ASP A 605 18.05 6.22 1.59
N GLU A 606 17.45 7.42 1.49
CA GLU A 606 17.87 8.64 2.18
C GLU A 606 16.98 8.97 3.41
N ASP A 607 16.15 8.02 3.86
CA ASP A 607 15.26 8.22 5.01
C ASP A 607 16.06 8.35 6.32
N ARG A 608 15.92 9.52 6.97
CA ARG A 608 16.55 9.86 8.26
C ARG A 608 15.62 9.72 9.46
N VAL A 609 14.33 9.50 9.23
CA VAL A 609 13.33 9.31 10.29
C VAL A 609 13.21 7.83 10.60
N VAL A 610 13.06 6.99 9.57
CA VAL A 610 13.10 5.53 9.68
C VAL A 610 14.17 5.00 8.71
N PRO A 611 15.42 4.83 9.18
CA PRO A 611 16.52 4.42 8.33
C PRO A 611 16.24 3.10 7.59
N LYS A 612 16.76 3.00 6.37
CA LYS A 612 16.62 1.81 5.50
C LYS A 612 16.95 0.48 6.21
N SER A 613 17.88 0.49 7.15
CA SER A 613 18.26 -0.66 7.98
C SER A 613 17.07 -1.33 8.66
N GLN A 614 16.04 -0.58 9.04
CA GLN A 614 14.80 -1.10 9.62
C GLN A 614 14.10 -2.08 8.66
N SER A 615 13.95 -1.70 7.39
CA SER A 615 13.37 -2.55 6.35
C SER A 615 14.29 -3.73 5.99
N ASP A 616 15.60 -3.50 5.92
CA ASP A 616 16.59 -4.56 5.64
C ASP A 616 16.52 -5.70 6.68
N MET A 617 16.49 -5.34 7.97
CA MET A 617 16.49 -6.31 9.07
C MET A 617 15.27 -7.23 9.05
N ILE A 618 14.07 -6.69 8.81
CA ILE A 618 12.84 -7.48 8.79
C ILE A 618 12.73 -8.32 7.51
N TYR A 619 13.11 -7.75 6.36
CA TYR A 619 13.16 -8.48 5.08
C TYR A 619 14.04 -9.73 5.18
N GLU A 620 15.29 -9.57 5.62
CA GLU A 620 16.24 -10.69 5.76
C GLU A 620 15.79 -11.70 6.82
N SER A 621 15.09 -11.25 7.86
CA SER A 621 14.57 -12.14 8.90
C SER A 621 13.42 -13.01 8.41
N ILE A 622 12.47 -12.46 7.65
CA ILE A 622 11.38 -13.21 7.04
C ILE A 622 11.92 -14.13 5.92
N LYS A 623 12.81 -13.60 5.07
CA LYS A 623 13.31 -14.33 3.89
C LYS A 623 14.11 -15.58 4.28
N ARG A 624 15.00 -15.47 5.29
CA ARG A 624 15.77 -16.63 5.81
C ARG A 624 14.90 -17.75 6.36
N ARG A 625 13.64 -17.45 6.71
CA ARG A 625 12.67 -18.42 7.26
C ARG A 625 11.69 -18.94 6.20
N GLY A 626 11.86 -18.55 4.93
CA GLY A 626 11.00 -18.97 3.83
C GLY A 626 9.66 -18.23 3.74
N GLY A 627 9.48 -17.13 4.48
CA GLY A 627 8.26 -16.32 4.41
C GLY A 627 8.10 -15.56 3.09
N VAL A 628 6.88 -15.11 2.81
CA VAL A 628 6.53 -14.36 1.60
C VAL A 628 6.71 -12.87 1.85
N VAL A 629 7.83 -12.32 1.37
CA VAL A 629 8.13 -10.88 1.47
C VAL A 629 8.68 -10.34 0.15
N GLU A 630 8.16 -9.19 -0.28
CA GLU A 630 8.69 -8.37 -1.38
C GLU A 630 9.28 -7.08 -0.82
N TYR A 631 10.39 -6.61 -1.37
CA TYR A 631 11.07 -5.41 -0.89
C TYR A 631 11.53 -4.53 -2.04
N GLN A 632 11.08 -3.27 -2.05
CA GLN A 632 11.47 -2.26 -3.01
C GLN A 632 12.11 -1.06 -2.29
N VAL A 633 13.31 -0.71 -2.73
CA VAL A 633 14.05 0.48 -2.27
C VAL A 633 14.04 1.52 -3.38
N TYR A 634 13.72 2.77 -3.06
CA TYR A 634 13.64 3.88 -4.02
C TYR A 634 14.83 4.83 -3.82
N PRO A 635 15.76 4.95 -4.80
CA PRO A 635 16.95 5.77 -4.66
C PRO A 635 16.70 7.28 -4.63
N GLY A 636 17.37 7.98 -3.72
CA GLY A 636 17.23 9.41 -3.49
C GLY A 636 15.83 9.81 -3.00
N GLU A 637 15.16 8.93 -2.27
CA GLU A 637 13.93 9.22 -1.53
C GLU A 637 14.20 9.20 -0.03
N GLY A 638 13.68 10.19 0.68
CA GLY A 638 13.72 10.26 2.14
C GLY A 638 12.47 9.66 2.79
N HIS A 639 12.05 10.24 3.91
CA HIS A 639 10.80 9.86 4.59
C HIS A 639 9.58 10.29 3.74
N GLY A 640 8.98 9.32 3.05
CA GLY A 640 7.90 9.52 2.07
C GLY A 640 8.40 9.85 0.65
N PHE A 641 7.73 9.26 -0.35
CA PHE A 641 8.12 9.34 -1.76
C PHE A 641 7.63 10.63 -2.44
N ARG A 642 8.50 11.30 -3.20
CA ARG A 642 8.20 12.59 -3.86
C ARG A 642 8.40 12.56 -5.36
N LYS A 643 9.27 11.70 -5.89
CA LYS A 643 9.52 11.59 -7.34
C LYS A 643 8.36 10.85 -8.01
N ALA A 644 7.97 11.33 -9.19
CA ALA A 644 6.79 10.85 -9.92
C ALA A 644 6.86 9.35 -10.23
N GLU A 645 8.01 8.90 -10.71
CA GLU A 645 8.29 7.51 -11.06
C GLU A 645 8.18 6.57 -9.86
N HIS A 646 8.60 7.01 -8.67
CA HIS A 646 8.54 6.21 -7.45
C HIS A 646 7.13 6.14 -6.87
N VAL A 647 6.40 7.27 -6.86
CA VAL A 647 4.98 7.29 -6.44
C VAL A 647 4.14 6.39 -7.35
N LYS A 648 4.41 6.43 -8.66
CA LYS A 648 3.75 5.56 -9.65
C LYS A 648 4.03 4.08 -9.39
N ASP A 649 5.31 3.68 -9.32
CA ASP A 649 5.68 2.28 -9.08
C ASP A 649 5.11 1.77 -7.75
N ALA A 650 5.23 2.55 -6.66
CA ALA A 650 4.70 2.16 -5.36
C ALA A 650 3.18 1.89 -5.40
N THR A 651 2.42 2.75 -6.09
CA THR A 651 0.96 2.62 -6.24
C THR A 651 0.58 1.39 -7.07
N GLU A 652 1.22 1.18 -8.20
CA GLU A 652 0.92 0.05 -9.11
C GLU A 652 1.34 -1.28 -8.48
N ARG A 653 2.50 -1.31 -7.81
CA ARG A 653 3.04 -2.46 -7.09
C ARG A 653 2.13 -2.88 -5.95
N GLU A 654 1.66 -1.92 -5.15
CA GLU A 654 0.73 -2.20 -4.04
C GLU A 654 -0.57 -2.86 -4.54
N LEU A 655 -1.19 -2.31 -5.58
CA LEU A 655 -2.41 -2.90 -6.16
C LEU A 655 -2.15 -4.28 -6.79
N ALA A 656 -1.05 -4.43 -7.53
CA ALA A 656 -0.68 -5.70 -8.14
C ALA A 656 -0.43 -6.78 -7.09
N PHE A 657 0.23 -6.42 -5.99
CA PHE A 657 0.46 -7.28 -4.85
C PHE A 657 -0.87 -7.74 -4.22
N TYR A 658 -1.77 -6.81 -3.86
CA TYR A 658 -3.06 -7.17 -3.29
C TYR A 658 -3.90 -8.02 -4.23
N ARG A 659 -3.95 -7.69 -5.52
CA ARG A 659 -4.71 -8.48 -6.50
C ARG A 659 -4.19 -9.92 -6.61
N ARG A 660 -2.86 -10.09 -6.63
CA ARG A 660 -2.24 -11.41 -6.69
C ARG A 660 -2.54 -12.24 -5.44
N ILE A 661 -2.44 -11.66 -4.25
CA ILE A 661 -2.67 -12.38 -2.99
C ILE A 661 -4.16 -12.67 -2.77
N LEU A 662 -5.04 -11.74 -3.11
CA LEU A 662 -6.50 -11.90 -2.99
C LEU A 662 -7.14 -12.65 -4.17
N ASN A 663 -6.33 -13.10 -5.13
CA ASN A 663 -6.80 -13.76 -6.36
C ASN A 663 -7.78 -12.91 -7.20
N ILE A 664 -7.70 -11.58 -7.10
CA ILE A 664 -8.59 -10.64 -7.79
C ILE A 664 -8.08 -10.41 -9.21
N GLY A 665 -8.89 -10.79 -10.19
CA GLY A 665 -8.54 -10.69 -11.62
C GLY A 665 -7.88 -11.95 -12.20
N ALA A 666 -7.53 -12.92 -11.35
CA ALA A 666 -7.25 -14.30 -11.76
C ALA A 666 -8.57 -15.09 -12.03
N ASP A 667 -9.70 -14.54 -11.59
CA ASP A 667 -11.00 -15.20 -11.52
C ASP A 667 -11.99 -14.80 -12.64
N ASP A 668 -11.60 -14.97 -13.90
CA ASP A 668 -12.53 -15.57 -14.87
C ASP A 668 -12.34 -17.09 -14.97
N ALA A 669 -11.33 -17.63 -14.28
CA ALA A 669 -10.78 -18.96 -14.52
C ALA A 669 -11.24 -20.01 -13.48
N ASP A 670 -11.47 -19.61 -12.22
CA ASP A 670 -11.73 -20.52 -11.08
C ASP A 670 -13.17 -20.41 -10.50
N ARG A 671 -14.05 -19.67 -11.19
CA ARG A 671 -15.44 -19.46 -10.76
C ARG A 671 -16.37 -20.53 -11.33
N ALA A 672 -17.38 -20.89 -10.55
CA ALA A 672 -18.54 -21.60 -11.08
C ALA A 672 -19.16 -20.77 -12.23
N PRO A 673 -19.59 -21.40 -13.34
CA PRO A 673 -20.26 -20.69 -14.43
C PRO A 673 -21.47 -19.89 -13.90
N PRO A 674 -21.59 -18.57 -14.18
CA PRO A 674 -22.70 -17.77 -13.70
C PRO A 674 -24.04 -18.34 -14.17
N GLY A 675 -24.97 -18.61 -13.24
CA GLY A 675 -26.34 -19.03 -13.55
C GLY A 675 -26.55 -20.51 -13.91
N ALA A 676 -25.54 -21.37 -13.84
CA ALA A 676 -25.69 -22.80 -14.07
C ALA A 676 -25.95 -23.56 -12.76
N GLY A 677 -27.13 -24.17 -12.61
CA GLY A 677 -27.47 -25.02 -11.45
C GLY A 677 -26.68 -26.34 -11.37
N ALA A 678 -25.94 -26.72 -12.42
CA ALA A 678 -25.02 -27.86 -12.45
C ALA A 678 -23.88 -27.59 -13.46
N TYR A 679 -22.64 -27.93 -13.11
CA TYR A 679 -21.44 -27.79 -13.95
C TYR A 679 -20.44 -28.93 -13.69
N ASP A 680 -19.62 -29.27 -14.68
CA ASP A 680 -18.52 -30.24 -14.54
C ASP A 680 -17.21 -29.52 -14.15
N THR A 681 -16.30 -30.20 -13.43
CA THR A 681 -15.02 -29.62 -12.98
C THR A 681 -13.83 -30.39 -13.54
N PHE A 682 -12.93 -29.70 -14.23
CA PHE A 682 -11.71 -30.28 -14.80
C PHE A 682 -10.52 -29.87 -13.95
N VAL A 683 -9.87 -30.82 -13.30
CA VAL A 683 -8.59 -30.62 -12.65
C VAL A 683 -7.49 -30.87 -13.68
N VAL A 684 -6.77 -29.83 -14.09
CA VAL A 684 -5.78 -29.90 -15.17
C VAL A 684 -4.35 -29.87 -14.63
N VAL A 685 -3.51 -30.79 -15.09
CA VAL A 685 -2.12 -30.98 -14.66
C VAL A 685 -1.17 -30.65 -15.80
N HIS A 686 -0.29 -29.66 -15.60
CA HIS A 686 0.62 -29.14 -16.63
C HIS A 686 1.85 -30.03 -16.89
N GLY A 687 2.45 -29.84 -18.05
CA GLY A 687 3.64 -30.56 -18.53
C GLY A 687 4.99 -29.97 -18.10
N LEU A 688 6.06 -30.48 -18.72
CA LEU A 688 7.46 -30.09 -18.48
C LEU A 688 7.70 -28.64 -18.93
N GLY A 689 8.39 -27.84 -18.11
CA GLY A 689 8.79 -26.47 -18.48
C GLY A 689 7.70 -25.41 -18.41
N PHE A 690 6.44 -25.79 -18.17
CA PHE A 690 5.29 -24.87 -18.04
C PHE A 690 4.63 -24.99 -16.68
N ASN A 691 3.88 -23.98 -16.26
CA ASN A 691 3.07 -23.96 -15.04
C ASN A 691 1.56 -23.97 -15.36
N ALA A 692 0.71 -23.91 -14.33
CA ALA A 692 -0.75 -23.93 -14.45
C ALA A 692 -1.35 -22.88 -15.42
N ASN A 693 -0.68 -21.74 -15.61
CA ASN A 693 -1.16 -20.67 -16.50
C ASN A 693 -1.15 -21.08 -17.98
N VAL A 694 -0.50 -22.19 -18.34
CA VAL A 694 -0.56 -22.72 -19.72
C VAL A 694 -2.00 -23.04 -20.16
N PHE A 695 -2.92 -23.23 -19.23
CA PHE A 695 -4.34 -23.46 -19.50
C PHE A 695 -5.17 -22.16 -19.56
N GLU A 696 -4.59 -20.96 -19.40
CA GLU A 696 -5.34 -19.68 -19.26
C GLU A 696 -6.36 -19.47 -20.39
N ARG A 697 -6.00 -19.83 -21.64
CA ARG A 697 -6.90 -19.73 -22.80
C ARG A 697 -8.07 -20.70 -22.77
N MET A 698 -7.88 -21.89 -22.21
CA MET A 698 -8.97 -22.84 -21.97
C MET A 698 -9.86 -22.37 -20.83
N MET A 699 -9.26 -21.86 -19.76
CA MET A 699 -10.00 -21.36 -18.60
C MET A 699 -10.91 -20.19 -18.99
N ALA A 700 -10.43 -19.27 -19.82
CA ALA A 700 -11.20 -18.13 -20.32
C ALA A 700 -12.49 -18.52 -21.07
N ILE A 701 -12.57 -19.72 -21.64
CA ILE A 701 -13.75 -20.20 -22.38
C ILE A 701 -14.54 -21.28 -21.64
N ALA A 702 -14.05 -21.79 -20.51
CA ALA A 702 -14.66 -22.89 -19.78
C ALA A 702 -16.08 -22.57 -19.27
N PRO A 703 -16.36 -21.35 -18.75
CA PRO A 703 -17.73 -21.01 -18.30
C PRO A 703 -18.76 -21.07 -19.43
N THR A 704 -18.38 -20.77 -20.67
CA THR A 704 -19.30 -20.83 -21.83
C THR A 704 -19.72 -22.27 -22.19
N ARG A 705 -19.05 -23.26 -21.61
CA ARG A 705 -19.31 -24.70 -21.79
C ARG A 705 -19.87 -25.36 -20.53
N GLY A 706 -20.20 -24.58 -19.49
CA GLY A 706 -20.65 -25.13 -18.21
C GLY A 706 -19.55 -25.91 -17.48
N ILE A 707 -18.28 -25.55 -17.70
CA ILE A 707 -17.12 -26.20 -17.09
C ILE A 707 -16.43 -25.22 -16.14
N ARG A 708 -15.99 -25.73 -14.99
CA ARG A 708 -14.98 -25.11 -14.16
C ARG A 708 -13.63 -25.78 -14.43
N ILE A 709 -12.55 -25.02 -14.62
CA ILE A 709 -11.19 -25.57 -14.65
C ILE A 709 -10.48 -25.21 -13.36
N VAL A 710 -9.84 -26.19 -12.74
CA VAL A 710 -8.90 -26.02 -11.63
C VAL A 710 -7.51 -26.42 -12.14
N ALA A 711 -6.65 -25.44 -12.38
CA ALA A 711 -5.29 -25.69 -12.88
C ALA A 711 -4.30 -25.85 -11.73
N VAL A 712 -3.64 -27.00 -11.67
CA VAL A 712 -2.78 -27.39 -10.53
C VAL A 712 -1.33 -27.08 -10.85
N ASN A 713 -0.68 -26.24 -10.03
CA ASN A 713 0.79 -26.17 -10.00
C ASN A 713 1.34 -27.35 -9.22
N ARG A 714 2.11 -28.21 -9.90
CA ARG A 714 2.84 -29.32 -9.26
C ARG A 714 3.92 -28.77 -8.33
N ARG A 715 4.36 -29.57 -7.34
CA ARG A 715 5.44 -29.19 -6.41
C ARG A 715 6.66 -28.66 -7.16
N ASN A 716 7.41 -27.78 -6.51
CA ASN A 716 8.57 -27.07 -7.04
C ASN A 716 8.28 -25.94 -8.04
N TYR A 717 7.03 -25.77 -8.49
CA TYR A 717 6.62 -24.62 -9.30
C TYR A 717 6.19 -23.45 -8.43
N ALA A 718 6.27 -22.21 -8.96
CA ALA A 718 5.93 -21.00 -8.22
C ALA A 718 4.52 -21.08 -7.62
N GLY A 719 4.39 -20.78 -6.32
CA GLY A 719 3.13 -20.89 -5.59
C GLY A 719 2.78 -22.30 -5.09
N SER A 720 3.68 -23.28 -5.22
CA SER A 720 3.53 -24.63 -4.67
C SER A 720 4.64 -24.97 -3.66
N THR A 721 4.47 -26.06 -2.92
CA THR A 721 5.47 -26.55 -1.97
C THR A 721 6.73 -27.05 -2.72
N PRO A 722 7.94 -26.59 -2.36
CA PRO A 722 9.17 -27.11 -2.96
C PRO A 722 9.45 -28.56 -2.56
N TYR A 723 10.33 -29.23 -3.31
CA TYR A 723 10.93 -30.48 -2.84
C TYR A 723 12.01 -30.19 -1.78
N SER A 724 12.10 -31.06 -0.78
CA SER A 724 13.24 -31.09 0.14
C SER A 724 14.53 -31.43 -0.62
N ALA A 725 15.68 -31.16 0.00
CA ALA A 725 16.98 -31.48 -0.59
C ALA A 725 17.13 -33.00 -0.83
N GLU A 726 16.57 -33.80 0.08
CA GLU A 726 16.55 -35.26 0.01
C GLU A 726 15.69 -35.74 -1.16
N GLU A 727 14.46 -35.25 -1.29
CA GLU A 727 13.55 -35.58 -2.41
C GLU A 727 14.16 -35.15 -3.76
N ALA A 728 14.73 -33.94 -3.83
CA ALA A 728 15.39 -33.43 -5.03
C ALA A 728 16.56 -34.33 -5.46
N SER A 729 17.33 -34.87 -4.50
CA SER A 729 18.43 -35.81 -4.79
C SER A 729 17.92 -37.15 -5.35
N VAL A 730 16.74 -37.62 -4.94
CA VAL A 730 16.16 -38.88 -5.45
C VAL A 730 15.82 -38.79 -6.94
N PHE A 731 15.33 -37.64 -7.42
CA PHE A 731 15.10 -37.42 -8.85
C PHE A 731 16.39 -37.64 -9.65
N ALA A 732 17.49 -36.99 -9.27
CA ALA A 732 18.73 -37.06 -10.02
C ALA A 732 19.49 -38.39 -9.82
N ARG A 733 19.58 -38.90 -8.59
CA ARG A 733 20.53 -39.96 -8.19
C ARG A 733 19.92 -41.14 -7.44
N GLY A 734 18.61 -41.15 -7.22
CA GLY A 734 17.93 -42.21 -6.47
C GLY A 734 17.95 -43.56 -7.19
N SER A 735 17.83 -44.64 -6.41
CA SER A 735 17.59 -45.98 -6.94
C SER A 735 16.19 -46.10 -7.57
N ALA A 736 15.95 -47.14 -8.36
CA ALA A 736 14.62 -47.39 -8.94
C ALA A 736 13.52 -47.52 -7.88
N ALA A 737 13.82 -48.12 -6.72
CA ALA A 737 12.89 -48.22 -5.60
C ALA A 737 12.59 -46.85 -4.99
N GLN A 738 13.62 -46.06 -4.68
CA GLN A 738 13.43 -44.71 -4.12
C GLN A 738 12.64 -43.79 -5.06
N ARG A 739 12.90 -43.88 -6.37
CA ARG A 739 12.16 -43.13 -7.39
C ARG A 739 10.71 -43.59 -7.52
N ARG A 740 10.46 -44.89 -7.35
CA ARG A 740 9.10 -45.44 -7.31
C ARG A 740 8.34 -44.92 -6.11
N ASP A 741 8.92 -45.01 -4.92
CA ASP A 741 8.29 -44.54 -3.67
C ASP A 741 7.97 -43.04 -3.78
N LEU A 742 8.92 -42.24 -4.27
CA LEU A 742 8.72 -40.82 -4.53
C LEU A 742 7.54 -40.54 -5.47
N MET A 743 7.46 -41.23 -6.61
CA MET A 743 6.35 -41.02 -7.55
C MET A 743 5.01 -41.48 -6.98
N VAL A 744 5.00 -42.58 -6.22
CA VAL A 744 3.79 -43.09 -5.56
C VAL A 744 3.29 -42.10 -4.50
N ASP A 745 4.19 -41.54 -3.69
CA ASP A 745 3.88 -40.52 -2.69
C ASP A 745 3.35 -39.23 -3.34
N GLU A 746 3.95 -38.79 -4.45
CA GLU A 746 3.43 -37.66 -5.22
C GLU A 746 2.03 -37.95 -5.79
N GLY A 747 1.80 -39.17 -6.26
CA GLY A 747 0.48 -39.63 -6.71
C GLY A 747 -0.57 -39.56 -5.60
N ALA A 748 -0.26 -40.12 -4.42
CA ALA A 748 -1.15 -40.13 -3.27
C ALA A 748 -1.44 -38.71 -2.76
N ARG A 749 -0.41 -37.85 -2.72
CA ARG A 749 -0.53 -36.44 -2.32
C ARG A 749 -1.44 -35.66 -3.26
N LEU A 750 -1.25 -35.80 -4.57
CA LEU A 750 -2.10 -35.15 -5.57
C LEU A 750 -3.53 -35.67 -5.52
N ALA A 751 -3.72 -36.98 -5.33
CA ALA A 751 -5.04 -37.57 -5.15
C ALA A 751 -5.75 -37.01 -3.89
N GLY A 752 -5.07 -36.95 -2.75
CA GLY A 752 -5.60 -36.35 -1.52
C GLY A 752 -5.94 -34.86 -1.68
N PHE A 753 -5.11 -34.11 -2.41
CA PHE A 753 -5.44 -32.73 -2.80
C PHE A 753 -6.74 -32.65 -3.61
N ILE A 754 -6.93 -33.52 -4.61
CA ILE A 754 -8.14 -33.56 -5.43
C ILE A 754 -9.36 -33.98 -4.58
N ALA A 755 -9.19 -34.89 -3.63
CA ALA A 755 -10.25 -35.28 -2.69
C ALA A 755 -10.67 -34.11 -1.78
N ALA A 756 -9.69 -33.40 -1.22
CA ALA A 756 -9.95 -32.20 -0.42
C ALA A 756 -10.64 -31.10 -1.24
N LEU A 757 -10.21 -30.91 -2.48
CA LEU A 757 -10.85 -30.00 -3.43
C LEU A 757 -12.30 -30.40 -3.67
N ALA A 758 -12.57 -31.67 -3.96
CA ALA A 758 -13.93 -32.20 -4.18
C ALA A 758 -14.84 -31.93 -2.97
N ARG A 759 -14.36 -32.14 -1.73
CA ARG A 759 -15.16 -31.82 -0.53
C ARG A 759 -15.47 -30.33 -0.40
N ARG A 760 -14.54 -29.46 -0.80
CA ARG A 760 -14.68 -28.00 -0.68
C ARG A 760 -15.60 -27.40 -1.73
N ILE A 761 -15.54 -27.87 -2.98
CA ILE A 761 -16.29 -27.27 -4.09
C ILE A 761 -17.67 -27.89 -4.30
N VAL A 762 -18.04 -28.90 -3.48
CA VAL A 762 -19.28 -29.69 -3.52
C VAL A 762 -19.74 -29.93 -4.97
N PRO A 763 -19.11 -30.88 -5.70
CA PRO A 763 -19.56 -31.27 -7.03
C PRO A 763 -21.06 -31.56 -6.99
N GLN A 764 -21.82 -30.86 -7.84
CA GLN A 764 -23.29 -30.89 -7.82
C GLN A 764 -23.87 -32.27 -8.16
N ARG A 765 -23.06 -33.14 -8.81
CA ARG A 765 -23.43 -34.48 -9.27
C ARG A 765 -22.26 -35.46 -9.07
N GLU A 766 -22.58 -36.72 -8.80
CA GLU A 766 -21.59 -37.81 -8.80
C GLU A 766 -20.92 -37.94 -10.18
N GLY A 767 -19.61 -38.20 -10.19
CA GLY A 767 -18.83 -38.30 -11.42
C GLY A 767 -18.69 -37.00 -12.24
N SER A 768 -19.01 -35.83 -11.69
CA SER A 768 -18.88 -34.53 -12.41
C SER A 768 -17.47 -33.93 -12.40
N MET A 769 -16.46 -34.66 -11.89
CA MET A 769 -15.06 -34.25 -11.96
C MET A 769 -14.28 -35.08 -12.98
N GLN A 770 -13.36 -34.42 -13.67
CA GLN A 770 -12.35 -35.03 -14.53
C GLN A 770 -10.96 -34.58 -14.09
N VAL A 771 -9.97 -35.48 -14.15
CA VAL A 771 -8.55 -35.09 -14.10
C VAL A 771 -7.98 -35.20 -15.52
N VAL A 772 -7.38 -34.12 -16.01
CA VAL A 772 -6.71 -34.08 -17.32
C VAL A 772 -5.25 -33.81 -17.11
N ALA A 773 -4.39 -34.63 -17.67
CA ALA A 773 -2.96 -34.39 -17.63
C ALA A 773 -2.39 -34.19 -19.03
N TRP A 774 -1.63 -33.11 -19.20
CA TRP A 774 -1.01 -32.77 -20.47
C TRP A 774 0.50 -33.04 -20.43
N SER A 775 1.03 -33.63 -21.49
CA SER A 775 2.47 -33.86 -21.66
C SER A 775 3.09 -34.63 -20.48
N LEU A 776 4.16 -34.12 -19.83
CA LEU A 776 4.77 -34.78 -18.66
C LEU A 776 3.83 -34.94 -17.46
N GLY A 777 2.78 -34.11 -17.37
CA GLY A 777 1.76 -34.26 -16.33
C GLY A 777 1.17 -35.68 -16.30
N ASN A 778 1.20 -36.40 -17.42
CA ASN A 778 0.73 -37.78 -17.51
C ASN A 778 1.48 -38.75 -16.59
N ALA A 779 2.77 -38.54 -16.31
CA ALA A 779 3.51 -39.35 -15.34
C ALA A 779 2.88 -39.25 -13.93
N TYR A 780 2.43 -38.05 -13.57
CA TYR A 780 1.77 -37.77 -12.30
C TYR A 780 0.32 -38.25 -12.30
N LEU A 781 -0.40 -38.20 -13.43
CA LEU A 781 -1.72 -38.83 -13.53
C LEU A 781 -1.64 -40.35 -13.37
N LEU A 782 -0.66 -41.01 -13.99
CA LEU A 782 -0.43 -42.44 -13.78
C LEU A 782 -0.13 -42.74 -12.30
N ALA A 783 0.66 -41.89 -11.63
CA ALA A 783 0.90 -42.01 -10.20
C ALA A 783 -0.38 -41.84 -9.36
N ILE A 784 -1.21 -40.83 -9.64
CA ILE A 784 -2.52 -40.62 -8.99
C ILE A 784 -3.37 -41.89 -9.11
N LEU A 785 -3.53 -42.40 -10.33
CA LEU A 785 -4.34 -43.59 -10.60
C LEU A 785 -3.80 -44.85 -9.92
N ALA A 786 -2.49 -45.04 -9.91
CA ALA A 786 -1.85 -46.18 -9.27
C ALA A 786 -1.89 -46.12 -7.72
N SER A 787 -2.03 -44.92 -7.14
CA SER A 787 -2.00 -44.70 -5.69
C SER A 787 -3.32 -44.99 -4.96
N VAL A 788 -4.41 -45.32 -5.66
CA VAL A 788 -5.76 -45.45 -5.08
C VAL A 788 -5.85 -46.39 -3.87
N GLY A 789 -5.05 -47.45 -3.85
CA GLY A 789 -4.99 -48.41 -2.73
C GLY A 789 -4.32 -47.86 -1.47
N LEU A 790 -3.56 -46.78 -1.60
CA LEU A 790 -2.77 -46.16 -0.52
C LEU A 790 -3.46 -44.93 0.08
N LEU A 791 -4.55 -44.47 -0.53
CA LEU A 791 -5.30 -43.32 -0.04
C LEU A 791 -6.03 -43.65 1.25
N ASP A 792 -6.15 -42.66 2.12
CA ASP A 792 -7.03 -42.72 3.28
C ASP A 792 -8.46 -43.09 2.85
N PRO A 793 -9.20 -43.89 3.64
CA PRO A 793 -10.53 -44.38 3.25
C PRO A 793 -11.50 -43.28 2.82
N ASP A 794 -11.47 -42.12 3.48
CA ASP A 794 -12.33 -40.97 3.19
C ASP A 794 -11.97 -40.29 1.86
N ASP A 795 -10.67 -40.16 1.57
CA ASP A 795 -10.18 -39.60 0.31
C ASP A 795 -10.50 -40.52 -0.85
N ARG A 796 -10.28 -41.82 -0.68
CA ARG A 796 -10.67 -42.83 -1.68
C ARG A 796 -12.17 -42.78 -1.95
N GLN A 797 -13.00 -42.77 -0.91
CA GLN A 797 -14.46 -42.71 -1.05
C GLN A 797 -14.90 -41.43 -1.78
N THR A 798 -14.30 -40.30 -1.43
CA THR A 798 -14.59 -39.00 -2.06
C THR A 798 -14.25 -39.04 -3.55
N LEU A 799 -13.05 -39.52 -3.90
CA LEU A 799 -12.60 -39.56 -5.28
C LEU A 799 -13.41 -40.54 -6.11
N CYS A 800 -13.65 -41.77 -5.63
CA CYS A 800 -14.48 -42.76 -6.32
C CYS A 800 -15.91 -42.24 -6.57
N ARG A 801 -16.43 -41.36 -5.70
CA ARG A 801 -17.76 -40.77 -5.87
C ARG A 801 -17.80 -39.65 -6.91
N HIS A 802 -16.78 -38.78 -6.92
CA HIS A 802 -16.84 -37.52 -7.68
C HIS A 802 -16.02 -37.54 -8.97
N LEU A 803 -14.94 -38.32 -9.03
CA LEU A 803 -14.08 -38.43 -10.20
C LEU A 803 -14.67 -39.43 -11.21
N GLY A 804 -15.33 -38.91 -12.25
CA GLY A 804 -15.98 -39.74 -13.27
C GLY A 804 -15.06 -40.15 -14.42
N SER A 805 -13.99 -39.38 -14.66
CA SER A 805 -13.05 -39.67 -15.75
C SER A 805 -11.63 -39.16 -15.49
N ALA A 806 -10.65 -39.80 -16.14
CA ALA A 806 -9.26 -39.39 -16.21
C ALA A 806 -8.78 -39.39 -17.66
N THR A 807 -8.12 -38.31 -18.07
CA THR A 807 -7.70 -38.10 -19.46
C THR A 807 -6.19 -37.94 -19.54
N LEU A 808 -5.55 -38.86 -20.27
CA LEU A 808 -4.18 -38.67 -20.73
C LEU A 808 -4.19 -37.85 -22.02
N PHE A 809 -3.63 -36.64 -22.00
CA PHE A 809 -3.57 -35.77 -23.17
C PHE A 809 -2.14 -35.55 -23.65
N ASP A 810 -1.88 -35.87 -24.91
CA ASP A 810 -0.60 -35.70 -25.59
C ASP A 810 0.59 -36.24 -24.77
N ALA A 811 0.46 -37.46 -24.23
CA ALA A 811 1.49 -38.05 -23.39
C ALA A 811 2.70 -38.51 -24.25
N PRO A 812 3.92 -37.99 -24.01
CA PRO A 812 5.10 -38.44 -24.70
C PRO A 812 5.54 -39.82 -24.17
N VAL A 813 6.19 -40.63 -25.02
CA VAL A 813 6.72 -41.97 -24.65
C VAL A 813 7.51 -41.99 -23.33
N GLY A 814 8.28 -40.94 -23.04
CA GLY A 814 9.06 -40.81 -21.80
C GLY A 814 8.20 -40.68 -20.55
N ALA A 815 7.05 -40.00 -20.62
CA ALA A 815 6.11 -39.89 -19.49
C ALA A 815 5.32 -41.19 -19.26
N LEU A 816 5.34 -42.10 -20.23
CA LEU A 816 4.64 -43.38 -20.19
C LEU A 816 5.56 -44.54 -19.80
N GLY A 817 6.87 -44.33 -19.72
CA GLY A 817 7.85 -45.40 -19.42
C GLY A 817 8.07 -46.38 -20.58
N PHE A 818 7.94 -45.93 -21.84
CA PHE A 818 8.38 -46.71 -22.99
C PHE A 818 9.85 -46.42 -23.32
N GLU A 819 10.51 -47.35 -24.03
CA GLU A 819 11.89 -47.17 -24.48
C GLU A 819 12.04 -45.93 -25.35
N LYS A 820 13.13 -45.20 -25.13
CA LYS A 820 13.50 -44.05 -25.94
C LYS A 820 14.32 -44.48 -27.15
N TYR A 821 14.16 -43.76 -28.24
CA TYR A 821 15.00 -43.89 -29.42
C TYR A 821 16.14 -42.87 -29.36
N ALA A 822 17.37 -43.31 -29.65
CA ALA A 822 18.54 -42.44 -29.67
C ALA A 822 18.54 -41.52 -30.90
N GLY A 823 18.85 -40.23 -30.71
CA GLY A 823 19.06 -39.26 -31.80
C GLY A 823 17.80 -38.67 -32.44
N GLU A 824 16.70 -38.57 -31.68
CA GLU A 824 15.37 -38.22 -32.24
C GLU A 824 14.66 -37.07 -31.50
N THR A 825 15.36 -36.33 -30.63
CA THR A 825 14.84 -35.12 -29.97
C THR A 825 15.94 -34.10 -29.72
N PRO A 826 15.71 -32.78 -29.88
CA PRO A 826 16.73 -31.75 -29.63
C PRO A 826 17.30 -31.71 -28.20
N ILE A 827 16.66 -32.40 -27.25
CA ILE A 827 17.15 -32.55 -25.87
C ILE A 827 18.28 -33.60 -25.78
N THR A 828 18.22 -34.62 -26.62
CA THR A 828 19.16 -35.77 -26.64
C THR A 828 20.14 -35.73 -27.80
N ASP A 829 19.90 -34.86 -28.79
CA ASP A 829 20.75 -34.69 -29.96
C ASP A 829 22.02 -33.88 -29.61
N ASP A 830 23.06 -34.02 -30.44
CA ASP A 830 24.34 -33.32 -30.28
C ASP A 830 24.20 -31.82 -30.64
N VAL A 831 23.55 -31.09 -29.74
CA VAL A 831 23.24 -29.67 -29.84
C VAL A 831 23.90 -28.94 -28.67
N PRO A 832 24.47 -27.73 -28.88
CA PRO A 832 25.06 -26.94 -27.81
C PRO A 832 24.07 -26.76 -26.64
N PRO A 833 24.47 -27.03 -25.38
CA PRO A 833 23.57 -27.00 -24.21
C PRO A 833 22.71 -25.74 -24.11
N GLU A 834 23.26 -24.59 -24.48
CA GLU A 834 22.60 -23.28 -24.46
C GLU A 834 21.49 -23.13 -25.50
N GLN A 835 21.51 -23.91 -26.59
CA GLN A 835 20.50 -23.86 -27.65
C GLN A 835 19.41 -24.92 -27.49
N ARG A 836 19.65 -25.97 -26.69
CA ARG A 836 18.73 -27.12 -26.53
C ARG A 836 17.33 -26.70 -26.11
N GLY A 837 17.21 -25.76 -25.18
CA GLY A 837 15.91 -25.31 -24.68
C GLY A 837 15.05 -24.66 -25.78
N ILE A 838 15.63 -23.71 -26.52
CA ILE A 838 14.92 -23.00 -27.60
C ILE A 838 14.57 -23.95 -28.75
N LEU A 839 15.51 -24.82 -29.15
CA LEU A 839 15.28 -25.79 -30.22
C LEU A 839 14.25 -26.84 -29.82
N PHE A 840 14.29 -27.33 -28.59
CA PHE A 840 13.26 -28.23 -28.06
C PHE A 840 11.89 -27.59 -28.08
N MET A 841 11.77 -26.33 -27.66
CA MET A 841 10.48 -25.64 -27.60
C MET A 841 9.87 -25.42 -28.99
N ARG A 842 10.71 -25.09 -29.98
CA ARG A 842 10.26 -25.00 -31.37
C ARG A 842 9.85 -26.36 -31.92
N TRP A 843 10.67 -27.39 -31.69
CA TRP A 843 10.39 -28.76 -32.12
C TRP A 843 9.10 -29.32 -31.51
N VAL A 844 8.95 -29.24 -30.19
CA VAL A 844 7.81 -29.86 -29.47
C VAL A 844 6.49 -29.18 -29.83
N THR A 845 6.52 -27.89 -30.22
CA THR A 845 5.33 -27.11 -30.61
C THR A 845 5.18 -26.95 -32.12
N SER A 846 5.92 -27.69 -32.95
CA SER A 846 5.73 -27.72 -34.40
C SER A 846 4.48 -28.53 -34.80
N TYR A 847 3.99 -28.28 -36.01
CA TYR A 847 2.87 -29.01 -36.61
C TYR A 847 3.39 -30.05 -37.60
N TYR A 848 3.45 -31.33 -37.20
CA TYR A 848 4.01 -32.40 -38.03
C TYR A 848 3.00 -32.97 -39.03
N THR A 849 3.52 -33.46 -40.17
CA THR A 849 2.72 -34.06 -41.26
C THR A 849 2.98 -35.57 -41.38
N HIS A 850 2.49 -36.33 -40.40
CA HIS A 850 2.63 -37.79 -40.36
C HIS A 850 1.79 -38.51 -41.42
N ASP A 851 2.22 -39.70 -41.83
CA ASP A 851 1.42 -40.59 -42.70
C ASP A 851 0.49 -41.47 -41.85
N LEU A 852 -0.60 -40.89 -41.36
CA LEU A 852 -1.56 -41.56 -40.47
C LEU A 852 -2.67 -42.31 -41.22
N ARG A 853 -2.66 -42.32 -42.57
CA ARG A 853 -3.70 -42.97 -43.39
C ARG A 853 -3.53 -44.48 -43.42
N SER A 854 -2.30 -44.97 -43.30
CA SER A 854 -1.99 -46.39 -43.25
C SER A 854 -2.26 -46.95 -41.84
N PRO A 855 -3.00 -48.06 -41.70
CA PRO A 855 -3.29 -48.69 -40.41
C PRO A 855 -2.09 -49.44 -39.81
N ALA A 856 -0.94 -49.46 -40.48
CA ALA A 856 0.22 -50.30 -40.10
C ALA A 856 0.90 -49.89 -38.78
N ARG A 857 0.77 -48.63 -38.35
CA ARG A 857 1.34 -48.06 -37.11
C ARG A 857 2.84 -48.33 -36.93
N GLN A 858 3.62 -47.97 -37.92
CA GLN A 858 5.07 -48.13 -37.95
C GLN A 858 5.78 -46.79 -37.78
N MET A 859 6.96 -46.80 -37.15
CA MET A 859 7.76 -45.59 -36.90
C MET A 859 8.12 -44.83 -38.20
N SER A 860 8.25 -45.53 -39.33
CA SER A 860 8.49 -44.95 -40.67
C SER A 860 7.38 -44.00 -41.13
N GLN A 861 6.18 -44.08 -40.54
CA GLN A 861 5.06 -43.19 -40.82
C GLN A 861 5.19 -41.83 -40.11
N LEU A 862 6.07 -41.73 -39.10
CA LEU A 862 6.23 -40.53 -38.29
C LEU A 862 7.36 -39.65 -38.82
N ARG A 863 7.22 -38.34 -38.61
CA ARG A 863 8.16 -37.29 -39.00
C ARG A 863 8.85 -36.80 -37.75
N LYS A 864 10.18 -36.78 -37.74
CA LYS A 864 10.95 -36.67 -36.49
C LYS A 864 11.62 -35.32 -36.37
N LEU A 865 12.16 -34.80 -37.47
CA LEU A 865 12.91 -33.58 -37.51
C LEU A 865 11.98 -32.37 -37.63
N GLN A 866 12.37 -31.25 -37.01
CA GLN A 866 11.59 -30.01 -37.10
C GLN A 866 11.42 -29.55 -38.57
N ALA A 867 12.41 -29.82 -39.43
CA ALA A 867 12.37 -29.50 -40.86
C ALA A 867 11.30 -30.29 -41.64
N GLU A 868 10.77 -31.37 -41.07
CA GLU A 868 9.69 -32.17 -41.65
C GLU A 868 8.29 -31.72 -41.18
N ALA A 869 8.21 -30.68 -40.35
CA ALA A 869 6.96 -30.04 -39.96
C ALA A 869 6.36 -29.25 -41.14
N ASP A 870 5.07 -28.95 -41.06
CA ASP A 870 4.34 -28.14 -42.03
C ASP A 870 4.99 -26.74 -42.13
N PRO A 871 5.60 -26.37 -43.28
CA PRO A 871 6.28 -25.09 -43.43
C PRO A 871 5.32 -23.90 -43.44
N HIS A 872 4.01 -24.13 -43.61
CA HIS A 872 2.99 -23.08 -43.62
C HIS A 872 2.41 -22.79 -42.24
N ARG A 873 2.70 -23.62 -41.23
CA ARG A 873 2.21 -23.44 -39.86
C ARG A 873 3.37 -23.21 -38.90
N ARG A 874 3.45 -21.99 -38.35
CA ARG A 874 4.48 -21.65 -37.37
C ARG A 874 4.32 -22.47 -36.09
N PRO A 875 5.42 -22.90 -35.44
CA PRO A 875 5.37 -23.52 -34.12
C PRO A 875 4.62 -22.64 -33.13
N SER A 876 3.82 -23.24 -32.24
CA SER A 876 2.96 -22.49 -31.31
C SER A 876 3.75 -21.47 -30.50
N ILE A 877 4.95 -21.85 -30.04
CA ILE A 877 5.81 -21.00 -29.20
C ILE A 877 6.17 -19.65 -29.86
N GLU A 878 6.21 -19.59 -31.19
CA GLU A 878 6.54 -18.37 -31.94
C GLU A 878 5.36 -17.40 -32.05
N ASN A 879 4.14 -17.88 -31.76
CA ASN A 879 2.92 -17.08 -31.78
C ASN A 879 2.52 -16.58 -30.38
N ILE A 880 3.30 -16.89 -29.34
CA ILE A 880 3.03 -16.47 -27.96
C ILE A 880 3.79 -15.17 -27.67
N PRO A 881 3.09 -14.08 -27.26
CA PRO A 881 3.76 -12.86 -26.83
C PRO A 881 4.73 -13.11 -25.67
N LEU A 882 5.85 -12.37 -25.63
CA LEU A 882 6.89 -12.56 -24.62
C LEU A 882 6.36 -12.44 -23.18
N GLU A 883 5.44 -11.52 -22.94
CA GLU A 883 4.76 -11.34 -21.65
C GLU A 883 3.94 -12.57 -21.24
N ALA A 884 3.27 -13.23 -22.18
CA ALA A 884 2.49 -14.43 -21.92
C ALA A 884 3.42 -15.61 -21.68
N LEU A 885 4.49 -15.71 -22.47
CA LEU A 885 5.52 -16.73 -22.29
C LEU A 885 6.19 -16.65 -20.91
N ALA A 886 6.49 -15.45 -20.42
CA ALA A 886 7.04 -15.23 -19.08
C ALA A 886 6.09 -15.67 -17.95
N ARG A 887 4.76 -15.58 -18.16
CA ARG A 887 3.76 -16.02 -17.18
C ARG A 887 3.57 -17.54 -17.15
N ILE A 888 3.61 -18.19 -18.32
CA ILE A 888 3.31 -19.63 -18.44
C ILE A 888 4.56 -20.52 -18.32
N GLY A 889 5.75 -19.98 -18.60
CA GLY A 889 7.02 -20.70 -18.57
C GLY A 889 7.61 -20.83 -17.14
N SER A 890 8.22 -21.96 -16.83
CA SER A 890 8.88 -22.22 -15.54
C SER A 890 10.06 -23.19 -15.70
N PHE A 891 10.95 -22.87 -16.65
CA PHE A 891 12.08 -23.73 -17.04
C PHE A 891 13.09 -24.03 -15.92
N PRO A 892 13.50 -23.08 -15.05
CA PRO A 892 14.43 -23.38 -13.95
C PRO A 892 13.88 -24.41 -12.96
N ALA A 893 12.62 -24.24 -12.55
CA ALA A 893 11.92 -25.20 -11.67
C ALA A 893 11.84 -26.60 -12.30
N SER A 894 11.56 -26.63 -13.61
CA SER A 894 11.48 -27.87 -14.38
C SER A 894 12.83 -28.59 -14.51
N GLN A 895 13.95 -27.87 -14.63
CA GLN A 895 15.28 -28.48 -14.73
C GLN A 895 15.74 -29.12 -13.42
N ALA A 896 15.30 -28.59 -12.27
CA ALA A 896 15.74 -29.07 -10.95
C ALA A 896 15.17 -30.44 -10.56
N ALA A 897 14.02 -30.85 -11.13
CA ALA A 897 13.36 -32.12 -10.79
C ALA A 897 12.75 -32.81 -12.01
N ASP A 898 11.75 -32.20 -12.63
CA ASP A 898 10.92 -32.84 -13.67
C ASP A 898 11.66 -33.34 -14.89
N ALA A 899 12.75 -32.68 -15.28
CA ALA A 899 13.59 -33.13 -16.38
C ALA A 899 14.13 -34.56 -16.14
N HIS A 900 14.35 -34.94 -14.87
CA HIS A 900 14.80 -36.28 -14.49
C HIS A 900 13.70 -37.34 -14.58
N VAL A 901 12.42 -36.98 -14.42
CA VAL A 901 11.29 -37.93 -14.53
C VAL A 901 11.22 -38.53 -15.93
N CYS A 902 11.62 -37.76 -16.94
CA CYS A 902 11.74 -38.26 -18.30
C CYS A 902 13.03 -39.06 -18.56
N SER A 903 13.95 -39.25 -17.61
CA SER A 903 15.24 -39.92 -17.86
C SER A 903 15.12 -41.45 -17.89
N GLU A 904 16.15 -42.13 -18.42
CA GLU A 904 16.23 -43.62 -18.40
C GLU A 904 16.06 -44.19 -16.99
N GLY A 905 16.53 -43.46 -15.98
CA GLY A 905 16.43 -43.85 -14.58
C GLY A 905 15.01 -43.94 -14.02
N PHE A 906 14.01 -43.35 -14.70
CA PHE A 906 12.58 -43.43 -14.34
C PHE A 906 11.78 -44.33 -15.28
N GLN A 907 12.37 -44.82 -16.38
CA GLN A 907 11.63 -45.57 -17.40
C GLN A 907 10.91 -46.79 -16.82
N GLY A 908 11.62 -47.61 -16.02
CA GLY A 908 11.02 -48.78 -15.35
C GLY A 908 9.95 -48.41 -14.32
N VAL A 909 10.16 -47.30 -13.60
CA VAL A 909 9.19 -46.79 -12.61
C VAL A 909 7.89 -46.38 -13.30
N LEU A 910 7.97 -45.62 -14.40
CA LEU A 910 6.81 -45.16 -15.15
C LEU A 910 6.12 -46.31 -15.88
N ALA A 911 6.86 -47.30 -16.37
CA ALA A 911 6.29 -48.51 -16.96
C ALA A 911 5.42 -49.28 -15.94
N ASP A 912 5.91 -49.38 -14.69
CA ASP A 912 5.17 -50.00 -13.59
C ASP A 912 3.92 -49.20 -13.21
N LEU A 913 4.04 -47.88 -13.07
CA LEU A 913 2.89 -47.02 -12.79
C LEU A 913 1.85 -47.08 -13.90
N ARG A 914 2.27 -47.08 -15.17
CA ARG A 914 1.37 -47.26 -16.33
C ARG A 914 0.63 -48.59 -16.25
N ARG A 915 1.34 -49.68 -15.97
CA ARG A 915 0.74 -51.02 -15.85
C ARG A 915 -0.29 -51.05 -14.72
N ILE A 916 0.03 -50.50 -13.55
CA ILE A 916 -0.87 -50.46 -12.40
C ILE A 916 -2.09 -49.58 -12.70
N ALA A 917 -1.86 -48.36 -13.19
CA ALA A 917 -2.93 -47.40 -13.44
C ALA A 917 -3.93 -47.85 -14.52
N LEU A 918 -3.46 -48.51 -15.59
CA LEU A 918 -4.28 -48.78 -16.78
C LEU A 918 -4.69 -50.25 -16.93
N HIS A 919 -3.89 -51.20 -16.45
CA HIS A 919 -4.04 -52.63 -16.79
C HIS A 919 -4.23 -53.54 -15.57
N ASP A 920 -4.08 -53.03 -14.35
CA ASP A 920 -4.27 -53.81 -13.13
C ASP A 920 -5.76 -53.90 -12.74
N SER A 921 -6.27 -55.12 -12.64
CA SER A 921 -7.71 -55.36 -12.39
C SER A 921 -8.13 -54.97 -10.97
N HIS A 922 -7.20 -55.05 -9.99
CA HIS A 922 -7.49 -54.62 -8.63
C HIS A 922 -7.58 -53.10 -8.54
N THR A 923 -6.67 -52.38 -9.19
CA THR A 923 -6.70 -50.92 -9.30
C THR A 923 -7.98 -50.44 -9.99
N ALA A 924 -8.37 -51.07 -11.10
CA ALA A 924 -9.63 -50.77 -11.78
C ALA A 924 -10.87 -51.02 -10.89
N TYR A 925 -10.87 -52.11 -10.12
CA TYR A 925 -11.91 -52.42 -9.14
C TYR A 925 -12.01 -51.34 -8.05
N MET A 926 -10.87 -50.90 -7.51
CA MET A 926 -10.81 -49.88 -6.46
C MET A 926 -11.35 -48.53 -6.91
N TRP A 927 -11.14 -48.16 -8.18
CA TRP A 927 -11.70 -46.93 -8.75
C TRP A 927 -13.22 -47.00 -9.03
N GLY A 928 -13.83 -48.20 -9.02
CA GLY A 928 -15.29 -48.33 -9.02
C GLY A 928 -16.01 -47.80 -10.26
N GLY A 929 -15.37 -47.82 -11.44
CA GLY A 929 -15.99 -47.40 -12.71
C GLY A 929 -15.43 -46.12 -13.35
N LEU A 930 -14.25 -45.67 -12.92
CA LEU A 930 -13.54 -44.54 -13.53
C LEU A 930 -13.28 -44.79 -15.03
N ARG A 931 -13.73 -43.85 -15.87
CA ARG A 931 -13.47 -43.89 -17.32
C ARG A 931 -12.09 -43.31 -17.62
N VAL A 932 -11.30 -44.01 -18.43
CA VAL A 932 -9.98 -43.51 -18.85
C VAL A 932 -10.00 -43.20 -20.34
N ALA A 933 -9.56 -42.01 -20.70
CA ALA A 933 -9.41 -41.58 -22.09
C ALA A 933 -7.94 -41.26 -22.41
N TYR A 934 -7.55 -41.51 -23.66
CA TYR A 934 -6.26 -41.14 -24.21
C TYR A 934 -6.47 -40.27 -25.45
N LEU A 935 -6.15 -39.00 -25.33
CA LEU A 935 -6.31 -37.97 -26.34
C LEU A 935 -4.94 -37.55 -26.88
N TRP A 936 -4.83 -37.40 -28.20
CA TRP A 936 -3.57 -36.94 -28.81
C TRP A 936 -3.79 -36.15 -30.10
N GLY A 937 -2.92 -35.20 -30.41
CA GLY A 937 -2.97 -34.33 -31.59
C GLY A 937 -2.42 -35.00 -32.85
N GLU A 938 -3.14 -34.87 -33.97
CA GLU A 938 -2.75 -35.40 -35.29
C GLU A 938 -1.39 -34.90 -35.77
N CYS A 939 -1.08 -33.63 -35.46
CA CYS A 939 0.16 -32.95 -35.82
C CYS A 939 1.15 -32.85 -34.64
N SER A 940 0.88 -33.52 -33.52
CA SER A 940 1.81 -33.56 -32.39
C SER A 940 3.11 -34.22 -32.81
N ASN A 941 4.20 -33.91 -32.13
CA ASN A 941 5.50 -34.51 -32.47
C ASN A 941 5.46 -36.05 -32.36
N TRP A 942 6.36 -36.73 -33.07
CA TRP A 942 6.35 -38.19 -33.20
C TRP A 942 6.32 -38.92 -31.85
N ASN A 943 6.91 -38.35 -30.79
CA ASN A 943 7.01 -38.98 -29.47
C ASN A 943 5.64 -39.14 -28.80
N VAL A 944 4.66 -38.32 -29.17
CA VAL A 944 3.28 -38.37 -28.64
C VAL A 944 2.47 -39.36 -29.45
N VAL A 945 2.56 -39.28 -30.78
CA VAL A 945 1.83 -40.17 -31.69
C VAL A 945 2.25 -41.62 -31.47
N TRP A 946 3.56 -41.86 -31.35
CA TRP A 946 4.10 -43.17 -31.03
C TRP A 946 3.62 -43.65 -29.65
N GLY A 947 3.63 -42.77 -28.64
CA GLY A 947 3.11 -43.08 -27.31
C GLY A 947 1.66 -43.56 -27.34
N ALA A 948 0.81 -42.87 -28.09
CA ALA A 948 -0.59 -43.26 -28.28
C ALA A 948 -0.73 -44.66 -28.89
N TRP A 949 0.04 -44.96 -29.94
CA TRP A 949 0.01 -46.28 -30.58
C TRP A 949 0.51 -47.38 -29.65
N MET A 950 1.55 -47.11 -28.86
CA MET A 950 2.08 -48.08 -27.89
C MET A 950 1.11 -48.36 -26.75
N VAL A 951 0.42 -47.33 -26.21
CA VAL A 951 -0.61 -47.56 -25.18
C VAL A 951 -1.80 -48.32 -25.77
N GLU A 952 -2.19 -48.05 -27.01
CA GLU A 952 -3.28 -48.81 -27.64
C GLU A 952 -2.90 -50.27 -27.92
N ALA A 953 -1.66 -50.54 -28.31
CA ALA A 953 -1.14 -51.91 -28.44
C ALA A 953 -1.14 -52.62 -27.08
N ALA A 954 -0.58 -51.97 -26.04
CA ALA A 954 -0.55 -52.52 -24.69
C ALA A 954 -1.97 -52.78 -24.13
N ALA A 955 -2.93 -51.91 -24.43
CA ALA A 955 -4.33 -52.08 -24.03
C ALA A 955 -5.03 -53.26 -24.75
N LYS A 956 -4.62 -53.62 -25.97
CA LYS A 956 -5.12 -54.79 -26.69
C LYS A 956 -4.53 -56.11 -26.15
N GLU A 957 -3.29 -56.07 -25.70
CA GLU A 957 -2.60 -57.22 -25.10
C GLU A 957 -3.04 -57.47 -23.65
N ALA A 958 -3.33 -56.41 -22.91
CA ALA A 958 -3.80 -56.48 -21.53
C ALA A 958 -5.25 -56.97 -21.47
N GLY A 959 -5.45 -58.23 -21.11
CA GLY A 959 -6.78 -58.83 -20.90
C GLY A 959 -7.52 -58.37 -19.62
N GLY A 960 -7.09 -57.30 -18.96
CA GLY A 960 -7.66 -56.75 -17.71
C GLY A 960 -7.39 -55.25 -17.51
N GLY A 961 -8.06 -54.62 -16.54
CA GLY A 961 -7.98 -53.17 -16.27
C GLY A 961 -9.17 -52.33 -16.80
N SER A 962 -9.08 -50.99 -16.70
CA SER A 962 -10.11 -50.07 -17.21
C SER A 962 -10.00 -49.91 -18.74
N PRO A 963 -11.09 -50.03 -19.52
CA PRO A 963 -11.05 -49.77 -20.96
C PRO A 963 -10.60 -48.33 -21.25
N VAL A 964 -9.58 -48.16 -22.10
CA VAL A 964 -9.06 -46.84 -22.50
C VAL A 964 -9.71 -46.41 -23.82
N LYS A 965 -10.40 -45.27 -23.82
CA LYS A 965 -11.00 -44.66 -25.03
C LYS A 965 -9.97 -43.78 -25.73
N PHE A 966 -9.59 -44.14 -26.96
CA PHE A 966 -8.62 -43.37 -27.74
C PHE A 966 -9.32 -42.36 -28.66
N LYS A 967 -8.82 -41.12 -28.71
CA LYS A 967 -9.33 -40.09 -29.63
C LYS A 967 -8.18 -39.22 -30.16
N MET A 968 -8.20 -38.97 -31.46
CA MET A 968 -7.25 -38.09 -32.14
C MET A 968 -7.87 -36.72 -32.40
N LEU A 969 -7.17 -35.65 -32.03
CA LEU A 969 -7.55 -34.27 -32.27
C LEU A 969 -6.99 -33.81 -33.62
N LYS A 970 -7.87 -33.70 -34.62
CA LYS A 970 -7.49 -33.35 -35.99
C LYS A 970 -6.88 -31.96 -36.09
N GLY A 971 -5.78 -31.85 -36.83
CA GLY A 971 -5.06 -30.61 -37.12
C GLY A 971 -4.33 -29.97 -35.93
N ALA A 972 -4.35 -30.59 -34.76
CA ALA A 972 -3.76 -30.06 -33.54
C ALA A 972 -2.36 -30.63 -33.30
N ASN A 973 -1.45 -29.80 -32.78
CA ASN A 973 -0.14 -30.22 -32.29
C ASN A 973 -0.14 -30.40 -30.77
N HIS A 974 1.06 -30.57 -30.21
CA HIS A 974 1.30 -30.76 -28.78
C HIS A 974 0.78 -29.63 -27.89
N PHE A 975 0.50 -28.45 -28.46
CA PHE A 975 0.12 -27.24 -27.74
C PHE A 975 -1.34 -26.83 -28.01
N ALA A 976 -2.20 -27.80 -28.36
CA ALA A 976 -3.61 -27.57 -28.70
C ALA A 976 -4.41 -26.82 -27.63
N ILE A 977 -4.06 -27.00 -26.34
CA ILE A 977 -4.64 -26.26 -25.21
C ILE A 977 -4.51 -24.73 -25.36
N TRP A 978 -3.51 -24.26 -26.10
CA TRP A 978 -3.25 -22.85 -26.33
C TRP A 978 -3.74 -22.37 -27.70
N ASP A 979 -3.50 -23.17 -28.73
CA ASP A 979 -3.77 -22.80 -30.12
C ASP A 979 -5.23 -23.03 -30.53
N ALA A 980 -5.86 -24.06 -29.97
CA ALA A 980 -7.23 -24.45 -30.26
C ALA A 980 -8.00 -24.80 -28.96
N PRO A 981 -8.10 -23.88 -27.99
CA PRO A 981 -8.65 -24.17 -26.67
C PRO A 981 -10.10 -24.67 -26.73
N ALA A 982 -10.91 -24.13 -27.66
CA ALA A 982 -12.30 -24.53 -27.86
C ALA A 982 -12.42 -25.98 -28.34
N GLN A 983 -11.74 -26.32 -29.44
CA GLN A 983 -11.74 -27.66 -30.02
C GLN A 983 -11.18 -28.70 -29.03
N THR A 984 -10.15 -28.33 -28.27
CA THR A 984 -9.53 -29.18 -27.25
C THR A 984 -10.52 -29.45 -26.10
N MET A 985 -11.21 -28.41 -25.62
CA MET A 985 -12.23 -28.53 -24.58
C MET A 985 -13.40 -29.43 -25.01
N ASP A 986 -13.90 -29.23 -26.23
CA ASP A 986 -15.00 -30.03 -26.77
C ASP A 986 -14.59 -31.52 -26.86
N CYS A 987 -13.32 -31.81 -27.16
CA CYS A 987 -12.81 -33.17 -27.13
C CYS A 987 -12.67 -33.77 -25.73
N PHE A 988 -12.36 -32.96 -24.70
CA PHE A 988 -12.35 -33.41 -23.31
C PHE A 988 -13.77 -33.75 -22.84
N LEU A 989 -14.77 -32.93 -23.21
CA LEU A 989 -16.19 -33.19 -22.94
C LEU A 989 -16.69 -34.49 -23.58
N ASP A 990 -16.35 -34.75 -24.84
CA ASP A 990 -16.69 -36.00 -25.56
C ASP A 990 -16.03 -37.25 -24.95
N CYS A 991 -15.10 -37.09 -24.02
CA CYS A 991 -14.50 -38.19 -23.26
C CYS A 991 -15.22 -38.43 -21.92
N ILE A 992 -16.04 -37.47 -21.46
CA ILE A 992 -16.87 -37.57 -20.24
C ILE A 992 -18.18 -38.28 -20.53
N HIS A 993 -18.82 -37.89 -21.65
CA HIS A 993 -20.08 -38.42 -22.16
C HIS A 993 -19.83 -39.52 -23.20
#